data_AF-A0A8S1BEC0-F1
#
_entry.id   AF-A0A8S1BEC0-F1
#
_cell.length_a   1.000
_cell.length_b   1.000
_cell.length_c   1.000
_cell.angle_alpha   90.00
_cell.angle_beta   90.00
_cell.angle_gamma   90.00
#
_symmetry.space_group_name_H-M   'P 1'
#
loop_
_entity.id
_entity.type
_entity.pdbx_description
1 polymer ?
#
loop_
_entity_poly.entity_id
_entity_poly.type
_entity_poly.pdbx_seq_one_letter_code
_entity_poly.pdbx_strand_id
1 'polypeptide(L)'
;MLFMKTVPGLAETRCLSCDFSSANMSGDNMPQLGGIQVVKVSQEPGRRYELDEESLARVLLRPDVRNLPVVVVSVAGSYRGGKSFILDFFLRYLKAPRDSQLSTQWLGEEDAVLEGFDWRGGGESHTKGIHLWPEPIIVTIEGTGEKVAVLLMDTQGTFDTESDMGDNSTIFALSVLLSSVQVYNLRANIGEDDLQHLQLFTEYGRLASTAEDKPFQTLLFLIRDWMSAYEHKYGYVGGEALMKKKLAPKPTQKKQLREVREHIHSCFEKLQCFLMPHPGLVVADEKFRGRLCDITEQFRVSLLELVPSLLDPNNLTPKIINGEKVQAQGLLEFFKRYVEIFNSDDLPEATTIFQATADACMMSALREARECYETKMDRYIHEDQSVTTSMMHNWHSAAIAAAVALFEGKKKLGSQDNVAAHLEDLRKELGARLSLYLWQNDAKLRDALSDAKKKYEETVSAVCQEQTRLCLHKQDLRKLHNQAVEAALAVFDRTRTRVPHDLDSERKDFIQNLERSYEHLCIVSEQNNRTAILESRDIYQTHMKYAGDQKGVSSDELKRQHTMGSDKAINHFHSLRNRRTEEAHDPDEERLLEDIQKYFEDFEKTNLHNNLLAMQVAEYTYNNCVFSAWGPQSCCFHPNALEELHKDAFDRALQQFLKDRVESDQDDYKDKLIANLKNRYEDLQKINDFNNNQAVDHSFGEYTRRMDKHSQPGLSSILIAPFIIKLHMLMPKYHEKAKTAALSMFIEKRRGRSYHDDRYLDGLKTKMNEAYEQYTQPLQALIRELGLQHLLLSDLHQNT
;
A
#
# COMPACT_ATOMS: atom_id res chain seq x y z
N MET A 1 -21.32 -1.43 -56.81
CA MET A 1 -22.47 -1.74 -55.94
C MET A 1 -21.91 -2.40 -54.68
N LEU A 2 -21.80 -1.66 -53.57
CA LEU A 2 -22.81 -1.62 -52.48
C LEU A 2 -23.00 -3.02 -51.85
N PHE A 3 -22.84 -3.34 -50.57
CA PHE A 3 -22.59 -2.63 -49.29
C PHE A 3 -22.07 -3.73 -48.32
N MET A 4 -21.07 -3.45 -47.48
CA MET A 4 -20.85 -4.20 -46.23
C MET A 4 -21.20 -3.29 -45.06
N LYS A 5 -22.04 -3.79 -44.14
CA LYS A 5 -22.40 -3.13 -42.89
C LYS A 5 -21.35 -3.41 -41.80
N THR A 6 -20.95 -2.32 -41.17
CA THR A 6 -20.41 -2.04 -39.82
C THR A 6 -21.15 -2.80 -38.70
N VAL A 7 -20.70 -3.10 -37.46
CA VAL A 7 -19.63 -2.65 -36.49
C VAL A 7 -19.88 -3.43 -35.14
N PRO A 8 -19.07 -3.44 -34.05
CA PRO A 8 -17.60 -3.47 -33.83
C PRO A 8 -17.16 -4.47 -32.71
N GLY A 9 -15.84 -4.52 -32.43
CA GLY A 9 -15.33 -4.64 -31.05
C GLY A 9 -14.41 -5.83 -30.77
N LEU A 10 -13.09 -5.62 -30.90
CA LEU A 10 -12.05 -6.22 -30.06
C LEU A 10 -10.73 -5.45 -30.30
N ALA A 11 -10.15 -4.99 -29.20
CA ALA A 11 -9.01 -4.10 -29.14
C ALA A 11 -7.69 -4.87 -29.35
N GLU A 12 -6.85 -4.39 -30.25
CA GLU A 12 -5.43 -4.74 -30.33
C GLU A 12 -4.57 -3.54 -29.91
N THR A 13 -3.66 -3.83 -28.99
CA THR A 13 -2.66 -2.97 -28.38
C THR A 13 -1.65 -2.49 -29.42
N ARG A 14 -1.65 -1.19 -29.75
CA ARG A 14 -0.62 -0.54 -30.57
C ARG A 14 0.49 0.02 -29.70
N CYS A 15 1.73 -0.31 -30.08
CA CYS A 15 2.95 0.41 -29.69
C CYS A 15 2.80 1.91 -29.94
N LEU A 16 3.14 2.71 -28.93
CA LEU A 16 3.22 4.17 -28.99
C LEU A 16 4.38 4.60 -29.91
N SER A 17 4.06 4.92 -31.16
CA SER A 17 4.83 5.86 -31.97
C SER A 17 4.51 7.27 -31.48
N CYS A 18 5.51 7.96 -30.96
CA CYS A 18 5.39 9.32 -30.46
C CYS A 18 5.27 10.30 -31.64
N ASP A 19 4.04 10.65 -31.99
CA ASP A 19 3.73 11.86 -32.74
C ASP A 19 4.09 13.08 -31.88
N PHE A 20 5.21 13.75 -32.19
CA PHE A 20 5.51 15.07 -31.65
C PHE A 20 4.75 16.12 -32.45
N SER A 21 3.45 16.24 -32.17
CA SER A 21 2.66 17.41 -32.53
C SER A 21 3.04 18.57 -31.61
N SER A 22 3.69 19.59 -32.18
CA SER A 22 3.58 21.02 -31.85
C SER A 22 3.10 21.35 -30.43
N ALA A 23 4.01 21.32 -29.46
CA ALA A 23 3.80 22.02 -28.21
C ALA A 23 3.94 23.53 -28.46
N ASN A 24 2.85 24.26 -28.24
CA ASN A 24 2.80 25.71 -28.20
C ASN A 24 3.84 26.26 -27.21
N MET A 25 4.99 26.71 -27.74
CA MET A 25 5.74 27.80 -27.15
C MET A 25 5.41 29.05 -27.96
N SER A 26 4.92 30.05 -27.23
CA SER A 26 4.53 31.39 -27.69
C SER A 26 5.45 31.95 -28.77
N GLY A 27 4.87 32.19 -29.95
CA GLY A 27 5.50 32.82 -31.11
C GLY A 27 5.55 34.34 -31.02
N ASP A 28 6.25 34.88 -30.02
CA ASP A 28 6.71 36.27 -30.00
C ASP A 28 8.21 36.27 -29.71
N ASN A 29 9.02 36.83 -30.64
CA ASN A 29 10.49 36.91 -30.69
C ASN A 29 11.25 35.83 -31.49
N MET A 30 10.90 35.58 -32.76
CA MET A 30 11.94 35.20 -33.74
C MET A 30 12.48 36.47 -34.41
N PRO A 31 13.75 36.87 -34.15
CA PRO A 31 14.39 37.96 -34.89
C PRO A 31 14.66 37.53 -36.34
N GLN A 32 14.79 38.53 -37.20
CA GLN A 32 14.94 38.51 -38.67
C GLN A 32 15.70 37.32 -39.28
N LEU A 33 15.26 36.90 -40.49
CA LEU A 33 15.73 35.79 -41.34
C LEU A 33 17.22 35.83 -41.79
N GLY A 34 18.10 36.59 -41.11
CA GLY A 34 19.53 36.72 -41.41
C GLY A 34 20.43 35.86 -40.54
N GLY A 35 21.75 35.98 -40.75
CA GLY A 35 22.77 35.33 -39.92
C GLY A 35 22.74 35.85 -38.48
N ILE A 36 22.91 34.96 -37.49
CA ILE A 36 22.99 35.32 -36.08
C ILE A 36 24.43 35.66 -35.69
N GLN A 37 24.65 36.86 -35.16
CA GLN A 37 25.97 37.27 -34.68
C GLN A 37 26.31 36.56 -33.37
N VAL A 38 27.38 35.75 -33.37
CA VAL A 38 27.82 35.00 -32.19
C VAL A 38 29.10 35.53 -31.58
N VAL A 39 29.97 36.19 -32.36
CA VAL A 39 31.11 36.94 -31.83
C VAL A 39 30.95 38.40 -32.24
N LYS A 40 30.95 39.30 -31.25
CA LYS A 40 30.75 40.74 -31.40
C LYS A 40 32.05 41.47 -31.06
N VAL A 41 32.27 42.64 -31.65
CA VAL A 41 33.32 43.56 -31.18
C VAL A 41 32.80 44.21 -29.89
N SER A 42 33.56 44.08 -28.81
CA SER A 42 33.17 44.57 -27.49
C SER A 42 33.34 46.09 -27.41
N GLN A 43 32.46 46.75 -26.65
CA GLN A 43 32.58 48.17 -26.32
C GLN A 43 33.24 48.41 -24.95
N GLU A 44 33.58 47.33 -24.23
CA GLU A 44 34.20 47.41 -22.91
C GLU A 44 35.71 47.66 -22.99
N PRO A 45 36.29 48.53 -22.12
CA PRO A 45 37.73 48.75 -22.08
C PRO A 45 38.49 47.46 -21.70
N GLY A 46 39.47 47.06 -22.51
CA GLY A 46 40.31 45.88 -22.26
C GLY A 46 39.73 44.54 -22.76
N ARG A 47 38.56 44.56 -23.39
CA ARG A 47 37.97 43.38 -24.05
C ARG A 47 37.67 43.71 -25.51
N ARG A 48 38.29 42.99 -26.44
CA ARG A 48 38.12 43.23 -27.90
C ARG A 48 36.89 42.53 -28.47
N TYR A 49 36.58 41.34 -27.97
CA TYR A 49 35.52 40.47 -28.46
C TYR A 49 34.61 39.96 -27.34
N GLU A 50 33.33 39.89 -27.63
CA GLU A 50 32.32 39.29 -26.77
C GLU A 50 31.67 38.09 -27.49
N LEU A 51 31.60 36.95 -26.80
CA LEU A 51 30.88 35.78 -27.27
C LEU A 51 29.43 35.87 -26.77
N ASP A 52 28.47 35.89 -27.68
CA ASP A 52 27.05 35.77 -27.37
C ASP A 52 26.73 34.28 -27.09
N GLU A 53 27.07 33.85 -25.88
CA GLU A 53 26.92 32.46 -25.45
C GLU A 53 25.47 31.97 -25.54
N GLU A 54 24.50 32.85 -25.25
CA GLU A 54 23.09 32.51 -25.30
C GLU A 54 22.65 32.20 -26.74
N SER A 55 23.00 33.07 -27.69
CA SER A 55 22.70 32.88 -29.10
C SER A 55 23.38 31.64 -29.67
N LEU A 56 24.64 31.41 -29.31
CA LEU A 56 25.38 30.23 -29.74
C LEU A 56 24.79 28.93 -29.13
N ALA A 57 24.41 28.95 -27.85
CA ALA A 57 23.78 27.83 -27.18
C ALA A 57 22.41 27.49 -27.80
N ARG A 58 21.60 28.49 -28.18
CA ARG A 58 20.32 28.28 -28.89
C ARG A 58 20.49 27.55 -30.22
N VAL A 59 21.64 27.70 -30.88
CA VAL A 59 21.96 27.01 -32.15
C VAL A 59 22.53 25.61 -31.88
N LEU A 60 23.53 25.49 -31.00
CA LEU A 60 24.33 24.27 -30.84
C LEU A 60 23.76 23.25 -29.83
N LEU A 61 22.93 23.68 -28.88
CA LEU A 61 22.37 22.82 -27.83
C LEU A 61 20.94 22.33 -28.13
N ARG A 62 20.43 22.55 -29.35
CA ARG A 62 19.10 22.03 -29.75
C ARG A 62 19.06 20.50 -29.60
N PRO A 63 17.95 19.92 -29.10
CA PRO A 63 17.86 18.47 -28.86
C PRO A 63 18.16 17.59 -30.08
N ASP A 64 17.81 18.04 -31.28
CA ASP A 64 18.03 17.36 -32.56
C ASP A 64 19.46 17.51 -33.12
N VAL A 65 20.26 18.44 -32.57
CA VAL A 65 21.59 18.80 -33.09
C VAL A 65 22.72 18.50 -32.09
N ARG A 66 22.51 18.71 -30.79
CA ARG A 66 23.57 18.77 -29.76
C ARG A 66 24.56 17.60 -29.74
N ASN A 67 24.07 16.40 -30.05
CA ASN A 67 24.84 15.15 -30.03
C ASN A 67 25.38 14.74 -31.41
N LEU A 68 25.08 15.50 -32.47
CA LEU A 68 25.57 15.22 -33.82
C LEU A 68 26.98 15.77 -34.00
N PRO A 69 27.87 15.07 -34.74
CA PRO A 69 29.10 15.65 -35.25
C PRO A 69 28.80 16.89 -36.09
N VAL A 70 29.61 17.94 -35.94
CA VAL A 70 29.39 19.21 -36.62
C VAL A 70 30.35 19.38 -37.80
N VAL A 71 29.85 19.80 -38.96
CA VAL A 71 30.64 20.25 -40.11
C VAL A 71 30.56 21.77 -40.12
N VAL A 72 31.69 22.46 -40.13
CA VAL A 72 31.71 23.92 -40.05
C VAL A 72 32.39 24.48 -41.29
N VAL A 73 31.62 25.14 -42.14
CA VAL A 73 32.10 25.77 -43.38
C VAL A 73 32.20 27.28 -43.16
N SER A 74 33.42 27.78 -43.10
CA SER A 74 33.73 29.19 -42.88
C SER A 74 34.17 29.85 -44.17
N VAL A 75 33.69 31.07 -44.43
CA VAL A 75 34.21 31.94 -45.49
C VAL A 75 34.82 33.19 -44.87
N ALA A 76 36.14 33.33 -44.98
CA ALA A 76 36.89 34.46 -44.45
C ALA A 76 37.79 35.07 -45.54
N GLY A 77 38.11 36.35 -45.42
CA GLY A 77 38.89 37.08 -46.42
C GLY A 77 38.61 38.57 -46.41
N SER A 78 39.08 39.29 -47.43
CA SER A 78 39.02 40.75 -47.44
C SER A 78 37.60 41.32 -47.39
N TYR A 79 37.51 42.54 -46.84
CA TYR A 79 36.29 43.34 -46.85
C TYR A 79 35.81 43.61 -48.28
N ARG A 80 34.49 43.56 -48.49
CA ARG A 80 33.81 43.62 -49.81
C ARG A 80 34.24 42.54 -50.82
N GLY A 81 34.81 41.43 -50.36
CA GLY A 81 35.17 40.29 -51.22
C GLY A 81 34.00 39.40 -51.68
N GLY A 82 32.73 39.73 -51.35
CA GLY A 82 31.56 38.94 -51.73
C GLY A 82 31.46 37.59 -51.01
N LYS A 83 31.74 37.55 -49.70
CA LYS A 83 31.74 36.34 -48.85
C LYS A 83 30.33 35.80 -48.61
N SER A 84 29.47 36.62 -48.00
CA SER A 84 28.06 36.33 -47.71
C SER A 84 27.31 35.95 -49.00
N PHE A 85 27.59 36.63 -50.12
CA PHE A 85 27.04 36.29 -51.43
C PHE A 85 27.35 34.84 -51.88
N ILE A 86 28.54 34.32 -51.59
CA ILE A 86 28.87 32.91 -51.87
C ILE A 86 28.24 31.97 -50.85
N LEU A 87 28.23 32.35 -49.56
CA LEU A 87 27.58 31.58 -48.50
C LEU A 87 26.09 31.37 -48.77
N ASP A 88 25.40 32.32 -49.38
CA ASP A 88 23.99 32.14 -49.72
C ASP A 88 23.77 31.09 -50.82
N PHE A 89 24.72 30.93 -51.76
CA PHE A 89 24.67 29.80 -52.70
C PHE A 89 24.95 28.47 -51.98
N PHE A 90 25.81 28.46 -50.97
CA PHE A 90 26.04 27.28 -50.14
C PHE A 90 24.76 26.91 -49.37
N LEU A 91 24.10 27.91 -48.78
CA LEU A 91 22.82 27.75 -48.08
C LEU A 91 21.73 27.24 -49.02
N ARG A 92 21.62 27.82 -50.22
CA ARG A 92 20.65 27.40 -51.25
C ARG A 92 20.88 25.93 -51.65
N TYR A 93 22.12 25.51 -51.85
CA TYR A 93 22.45 24.11 -52.13
C TYR A 93 22.06 23.18 -50.98
N LEU A 94 22.45 23.51 -49.74
CA LEU A 94 22.19 22.68 -48.56
C LEU A 94 20.69 22.57 -48.25
N LYS A 95 19.89 23.59 -48.55
CA LYS A 95 18.43 23.59 -48.40
C LYS A 95 17.69 22.94 -49.58
N ALA A 96 18.36 22.73 -50.72
CA ALA A 96 17.74 22.12 -51.88
C ALA A 96 17.45 20.62 -51.65
N PRO A 97 16.34 20.08 -52.19
CA PRO A 97 16.09 18.63 -52.17
C PRO A 97 17.23 17.85 -52.83
N ARG A 98 17.48 16.60 -52.39
CA ARG A 98 18.60 15.79 -52.90
C ARG A 98 18.60 15.63 -54.42
N ASP A 99 17.43 15.41 -55.03
CA ASP A 99 17.29 15.32 -56.50
C ASP A 99 17.73 16.60 -57.22
N SER A 100 17.48 17.76 -56.59
CA SER A 100 17.92 19.06 -57.10
C SER A 100 19.42 19.28 -56.93
N GLN A 101 20.02 18.79 -55.83
CA GLN A 101 21.46 18.85 -55.57
C GLN A 101 22.28 18.00 -56.57
N LEU A 102 21.71 16.87 -57.03
CA LEU A 102 22.31 15.97 -58.01
C LEU A 102 22.22 16.49 -59.45
N SER A 103 21.49 17.58 -59.69
CA SER A 103 21.35 18.23 -60.99
C SER A 103 21.81 19.69 -60.92
N THR A 104 21.61 20.47 -61.98
CA THR A 104 21.90 21.91 -61.98
C THR A 104 20.78 22.75 -61.37
N GLN A 105 19.66 22.13 -60.97
CA GLN A 105 18.44 22.81 -60.55
C GLN A 105 18.56 23.50 -59.18
N TRP A 106 19.50 23.07 -58.32
CA TRP A 106 19.69 23.69 -57.00
C TRP A 106 20.09 25.16 -57.07
N LEU A 107 20.64 25.62 -58.20
CA LEU A 107 20.95 27.04 -58.41
C LEU A 107 19.70 27.92 -58.25
N GLY A 108 18.51 27.37 -58.49
CA GLY A 108 17.22 28.05 -58.43
C GLY A 108 16.71 28.50 -59.80
N GLU A 109 15.54 29.15 -59.80
CA GLU A 109 14.97 29.75 -61.01
C GLU A 109 15.71 31.04 -61.39
N GLU A 110 15.65 31.42 -62.68
CA GLU A 110 16.36 32.58 -63.22
C GLU A 110 16.08 33.89 -62.44
N ASP A 111 14.82 34.09 -62.04
CA ASP A 111 14.36 35.30 -61.35
C ASP A 111 14.35 35.18 -59.81
N ALA A 112 14.75 34.03 -59.25
CA ALA A 112 14.70 33.80 -57.81
C ALA A 112 15.76 34.62 -57.06
N VAL A 113 15.29 35.41 -56.08
CA VAL A 113 16.15 36.23 -55.20
C VAL A 113 17.02 35.35 -54.33
N LEU A 114 18.28 35.75 -54.15
CA LEU A 114 19.21 35.07 -53.25
C LEU A 114 18.96 35.53 -51.81
N GLU A 115 18.55 34.58 -50.98
CA GLU A 115 18.20 34.79 -49.57
C GLU A 115 19.18 34.03 -48.67
N GLY A 116 19.51 34.60 -47.51
CA GLY A 116 20.45 34.02 -46.57
C GLY A 116 21.04 35.08 -45.64
N PHE A 117 22.36 35.11 -45.55
CA PHE A 117 23.08 36.12 -44.78
C PHE A 117 22.82 37.52 -45.35
N ASP A 118 22.81 38.54 -44.50
CA ASP A 118 22.58 39.89 -44.99
C ASP A 118 23.78 40.39 -45.81
N TRP A 119 23.55 40.66 -47.10
CA TRP A 119 24.54 41.24 -48.01
C TRP A 119 23.94 42.40 -48.82
N ARG A 120 24.76 43.42 -49.09
CA ARG A 120 24.38 44.59 -49.92
C ARG A 120 25.59 45.10 -50.71
N GLY A 121 25.35 45.84 -51.80
CA GLY A 121 26.36 46.69 -52.45
C GLY A 121 26.78 47.89 -51.58
N GLY A 122 27.72 48.73 -52.01
CA GLY A 122 28.14 49.95 -51.30
C GLY A 122 29.53 49.91 -50.64
N GLY A 123 29.87 50.94 -49.84
CA GLY A 123 31.21 51.16 -49.27
C GLY A 123 31.40 50.80 -47.78
N GLU A 124 30.33 50.72 -46.96
CA GLU A 124 30.40 50.57 -45.48
C GLU A 124 30.25 49.13 -44.96
N SER A 125 30.98 48.72 -43.90
CA SER A 125 31.04 47.31 -43.54
C SER A 125 29.74 46.76 -42.97
N HIS A 126 29.30 45.59 -43.48
CA HIS A 126 28.01 45.00 -43.11
C HIS A 126 28.16 43.93 -42.02
N THR A 127 29.10 42.99 -42.20
CA THR A 127 29.36 41.89 -41.23
C THR A 127 30.47 42.29 -40.26
N LYS A 128 30.15 42.44 -38.97
CA LYS A 128 31.13 42.64 -37.87
C LYS A 128 31.28 41.37 -37.02
N GLY A 129 32.48 40.97 -36.63
CA GLY A 129 32.75 39.74 -35.88
C GLY A 129 32.44 38.44 -36.63
N ILE A 130 31.79 37.46 -35.97
CA ILE A 130 31.43 36.15 -36.56
C ILE A 130 29.91 35.98 -36.52
N HIS A 131 29.33 35.61 -37.66
CA HIS A 131 27.92 35.26 -37.79
C HIS A 131 27.78 33.80 -38.19
N LEU A 132 26.74 33.14 -37.66
CA LEU A 132 26.35 31.78 -38.03
C LEU A 132 24.99 31.79 -38.70
N TRP A 133 24.73 30.81 -39.55
CA TRP A 133 23.35 30.55 -39.94
C TRP A 133 22.59 29.97 -38.73
N PRO A 134 21.44 30.54 -38.32
CA PRO A 134 20.79 30.18 -37.06
C PRO A 134 20.17 28.76 -37.05
N GLU A 135 20.03 28.12 -38.21
CA GLU A 135 19.42 26.79 -38.34
C GLU A 135 20.43 25.78 -38.89
N PRO A 136 21.12 24.98 -38.03
CA PRO A 136 22.04 23.95 -38.49
C PRO A 136 21.35 22.94 -39.40
N ILE A 137 21.96 22.63 -40.55
CA ILE A 137 21.34 21.78 -41.57
C ILE A 137 21.78 20.34 -41.33
N ILE A 138 20.83 19.47 -41.00
CA ILE A 138 21.13 18.07 -40.73
C ILE A 138 21.25 17.32 -42.06
N VAL A 139 22.45 16.81 -42.34
CA VAL A 139 22.76 16.04 -43.55
C VAL A 139 23.16 14.63 -43.14
N THR A 140 22.77 13.63 -43.93
CA THR A 140 23.26 12.26 -43.77
C THR A 140 24.42 12.05 -44.73
N ILE A 141 25.62 11.77 -44.22
CA ILE A 141 26.81 11.51 -45.03
C ILE A 141 26.58 10.24 -45.85
N GLU A 142 26.76 10.37 -47.17
CA GLU A 142 26.66 9.24 -48.09
C GLU A 142 27.87 8.31 -47.89
N GLY A 143 27.62 6.99 -47.88
CA GLY A 143 28.64 5.97 -47.60
C GLY A 143 28.70 5.51 -46.13
N THR A 144 28.62 6.42 -45.15
CA THR A 144 28.62 6.04 -43.71
C THR A 144 27.21 5.96 -43.11
N GLY A 145 26.24 6.71 -43.65
CA GLY A 145 24.90 6.84 -43.07
C GLY A 145 24.86 7.67 -41.79
N GLU A 146 25.96 8.31 -41.42
CA GLU A 146 26.07 9.15 -40.22
C GLU A 146 25.36 10.48 -40.43
N LYS A 147 24.53 10.89 -39.47
CA LYS A 147 23.92 12.23 -39.46
C LYS A 147 24.90 13.24 -38.89
N VAL A 148 25.04 14.38 -39.56
CA VAL A 148 25.90 15.49 -39.15
C VAL A 148 25.14 16.82 -39.22
N ALA A 149 25.54 17.77 -38.40
CA ALA A 149 25.01 19.13 -38.43
C ALA A 149 25.95 20.04 -39.21
N VAL A 150 25.50 20.57 -40.35
CA VAL A 150 26.27 21.52 -41.16
C VAL A 150 25.98 22.94 -40.71
N LEU A 151 27.03 23.66 -40.34
CA LEU A 151 27.02 25.02 -39.85
C LEU A 151 27.78 25.92 -40.84
N LEU A 152 27.10 26.97 -41.33
CA LEU A 152 27.72 28.00 -42.16
C LEU A 152 28.16 29.17 -41.29
N MET A 153 29.39 29.62 -41.49
CA MET A 153 30.01 30.72 -40.74
C MET A 153 30.46 31.83 -41.69
N ASP A 154 29.88 33.02 -41.51
CA ASP A 154 30.31 34.26 -42.15
C ASP A 154 31.19 35.05 -41.19
N THR A 155 32.30 35.59 -41.68
CA THR A 155 33.23 36.36 -40.87
C THR A 155 33.30 37.81 -41.34
N GLN A 156 33.67 38.71 -40.43
CA GLN A 156 34.07 40.06 -40.81
C GLN A 156 35.19 40.02 -41.86
N GLY A 157 35.16 40.99 -42.78
CA GLY A 157 36.18 41.11 -43.80
C GLY A 157 37.44 41.76 -43.26
N THR A 158 38.60 41.19 -43.59
CA THR A 158 39.89 41.81 -43.24
C THR A 158 40.03 43.17 -43.93
N PHE A 159 40.60 44.17 -43.23
CA PHE A 159 40.88 45.54 -43.73
C PHE A 159 39.67 46.49 -43.88
N ASP A 160 38.67 46.27 -43.04
CA ASP A 160 37.99 47.30 -42.27
C ASP A 160 38.61 48.73 -42.18
N THR A 161 37.92 49.84 -42.50
CA THR A 161 38.42 51.19 -42.15
C THR A 161 38.26 51.53 -40.67
N GLU A 162 37.50 50.73 -39.92
CA GLU A 162 37.18 50.95 -38.50
C GLU A 162 37.91 49.98 -37.55
N SER A 163 38.47 48.88 -38.08
CA SER A 163 39.13 47.81 -37.31
C SER A 163 40.65 47.93 -37.35
N ASP A 164 41.31 47.62 -36.24
CA ASP A 164 42.77 47.50 -36.23
C ASP A 164 43.22 46.25 -37.01
N MET A 165 44.44 46.26 -37.57
CA MET A 165 45.02 45.06 -38.23
C MET A 165 45.03 43.83 -37.31
N GLY A 166 45.15 44.04 -35.99
CA GLY A 166 45.08 42.98 -34.98
C GLY A 166 43.71 42.31 -34.93
N ASP A 167 42.62 43.08 -35.10
CA ASP A 167 41.26 42.56 -35.01
C ASP A 167 40.92 41.60 -36.16
N ASN A 168 41.33 41.99 -37.36
CA ASN A 168 41.14 41.19 -38.57
C ASN A 168 41.87 39.84 -38.50
N SER A 169 43.05 39.80 -37.86
CA SER A 169 43.85 38.58 -37.69
C SER A 169 43.20 37.62 -36.69
N THR A 170 42.59 38.14 -35.62
CA THR A 170 41.88 37.34 -34.61
C THR A 170 40.65 36.65 -35.16
N ILE A 171 39.78 37.37 -35.88
CA ILE A 171 38.56 36.78 -36.48
C ILE A 171 38.93 35.67 -37.47
N PHE A 172 39.96 35.89 -38.27
CA PHE A 172 40.48 34.87 -39.18
C PHE A 172 41.05 33.65 -38.44
N ALA A 173 41.78 33.88 -37.33
CA ALA A 173 42.31 32.80 -36.50
C ALA A 173 41.21 31.95 -35.86
N LEU A 174 40.19 32.59 -35.28
CA LEU A 174 39.03 31.91 -34.73
C LEU A 174 38.32 31.08 -35.81
N SER A 175 38.11 31.64 -37.01
CA SER A 175 37.40 30.95 -38.08
C SER A 175 38.14 29.69 -38.57
N VAL A 176 39.47 29.74 -38.67
CA VAL A 176 40.31 28.58 -39.05
C VAL A 176 40.28 27.50 -37.96
N LEU A 177 40.42 27.88 -36.69
CA LEU A 177 40.41 26.94 -35.56
C LEU A 177 39.06 26.20 -35.45
N LEU A 178 37.96 26.90 -35.66
CA LEU A 178 36.60 26.38 -35.51
C LEU A 178 36.08 25.63 -36.74
N SER A 179 36.56 25.96 -37.95
CA SER A 179 36.06 25.36 -39.19
C SER A 179 36.67 23.99 -39.51
N SER A 180 35.89 23.13 -40.17
CA SER A 180 36.41 21.95 -40.87
C SER A 180 36.75 22.26 -42.33
N VAL A 181 36.07 23.25 -42.91
CA VAL A 181 36.37 23.79 -44.23
C VAL A 181 36.52 25.30 -44.10
N GLN A 182 37.74 25.80 -44.26
CA GLN A 182 38.03 27.21 -44.37
C GLN A 182 38.14 27.61 -45.84
N VAL A 183 37.20 28.43 -46.31
CA VAL A 183 37.30 29.11 -47.61
C VAL A 183 37.97 30.45 -47.37
N TYR A 184 39.18 30.62 -47.89
CA TYR A 184 39.92 31.87 -47.87
C TYR A 184 39.65 32.64 -49.16
N ASN A 185 38.70 33.58 -49.07
CA ASN A 185 38.16 34.36 -50.17
C ASN A 185 39.08 35.55 -50.49
N LEU A 186 39.90 35.39 -51.51
CA LEU A 186 40.90 36.35 -51.96
C LEU A 186 40.47 37.00 -53.27
N ARG A 187 40.93 38.23 -53.54
CA ARG A 187 40.60 38.95 -54.77
C ARG A 187 41.77 38.92 -55.74
N ALA A 188 41.50 38.56 -56.99
CA ALA A 188 42.40 38.56 -58.15
C ALA A 188 43.63 37.65 -58.08
N ASN A 189 44.32 37.51 -56.93
CA ASN A 189 45.52 36.67 -56.81
C ASN A 189 45.80 36.25 -55.35
N ILE A 190 46.82 35.41 -55.16
CA ILE A 190 47.44 35.15 -53.85
C ILE A 190 48.63 36.09 -53.67
N GLY A 191 48.52 37.02 -52.71
CA GLY A 191 49.54 37.95 -52.23
C GLY A 191 50.49 37.35 -51.20
N GLU A 192 51.52 38.09 -50.82
CA GLU A 192 52.45 37.67 -49.74
C GLU A 192 51.87 38.00 -48.35
N ASP A 193 51.11 39.10 -48.25
CA ASP A 193 50.30 39.50 -47.11
C ASP A 193 49.23 38.45 -46.77
N ASP A 194 48.60 37.88 -47.80
CA ASP A 194 47.63 36.79 -47.61
C ASP A 194 48.24 35.57 -46.91
N LEU A 195 49.50 35.26 -47.25
CA LEU A 195 50.25 34.14 -46.67
C LEU A 195 50.78 34.47 -45.27
N GLN A 196 51.01 35.74 -44.96
CA GLN A 196 51.45 36.16 -43.64
C GLN A 196 50.38 35.87 -42.57
N HIS A 197 49.08 36.01 -42.89
CA HIS A 197 48.00 35.62 -42.00
C HIS A 197 48.00 34.13 -41.64
N LEU A 198 48.64 33.29 -42.45
CA LEU A 198 48.72 31.84 -42.22
C LEU A 198 49.88 31.43 -41.30
N GLN A 199 50.76 32.36 -40.92
CA GLN A 199 51.94 32.08 -40.10
C GLN A 199 51.57 31.46 -38.74
N LEU A 200 50.58 32.04 -38.05
CA LEU A 200 50.11 31.53 -36.75
C LEU A 200 49.72 30.05 -36.82
N PHE A 201 49.04 29.63 -37.88
CA PHE A 201 48.61 28.24 -38.04
C PHE A 201 49.76 27.30 -38.36
N THR A 202 50.82 27.79 -39.01
CA THR A 202 52.03 26.98 -39.21
C THR A 202 52.81 26.76 -37.92
N GLU A 203 52.81 27.74 -37.00
CA GLU A 203 53.42 27.61 -35.67
C GLU A 203 52.57 26.70 -34.77
N TYR A 204 51.26 26.94 -34.69
CA TYR A 204 50.31 26.05 -34.03
C TYR A 204 50.39 24.64 -34.59
N GLY A 205 50.48 24.54 -35.91
CA GLY A 205 50.53 23.27 -36.60
C GLY A 205 51.73 22.42 -36.21
N ARG A 206 52.87 23.04 -35.94
CA ARG A 206 54.07 22.33 -35.41
C ARG A 206 53.89 21.82 -33.99
N LEU A 207 53.10 22.50 -33.15
CA LEU A 207 52.82 22.07 -31.78
C LEU A 207 51.77 20.97 -31.74
N ALA A 208 50.75 21.07 -32.60
CA ALA A 208 49.61 20.17 -32.62
C ALA A 208 49.79 18.94 -33.53
N SER A 209 50.69 19.01 -34.52
CA SER A 209 50.99 17.87 -35.39
C SER A 209 51.75 16.81 -34.60
N THR A 210 51.15 15.63 -34.49
CA THR A 210 51.87 14.40 -34.21
C THR A 210 52.44 13.86 -35.54
N ALA A 211 53.28 12.83 -35.50
CA ALA A 211 53.86 12.25 -36.72
C ALA A 211 52.82 11.70 -37.72
N GLU A 212 51.55 11.52 -37.31
CA GLU A 212 50.49 10.87 -38.11
C GLU A 212 49.27 11.79 -38.39
N ASP A 213 48.97 12.79 -37.55
CA ASP A 213 47.74 13.59 -37.65
C ASP A 213 48.02 15.08 -37.94
N LYS A 214 47.32 15.66 -38.95
CA LYS A 214 47.38 17.10 -39.26
C LYS A 214 46.34 17.88 -38.43
N PRO A 215 46.67 19.10 -37.96
CA PRO A 215 45.83 19.85 -37.02
C PRO A 215 44.61 20.53 -37.66
N PHE A 216 44.66 20.81 -38.96
CA PHE A 216 43.55 21.42 -39.70
C PHE A 216 43.14 20.55 -40.87
N GLN A 217 41.89 20.69 -41.28
CA GLN A 217 41.29 19.86 -42.32
C GLN A 217 41.44 20.52 -43.69
N THR A 218 40.43 21.24 -44.17
CA THR A 218 40.44 21.81 -45.53
C THR A 218 40.67 23.32 -45.50
N LEU A 219 41.67 23.79 -46.26
CA LEU A 219 41.84 25.19 -46.62
C LEU A 219 41.71 25.35 -48.14
N LEU A 220 40.73 26.15 -48.57
CA LEU A 220 40.49 26.48 -49.96
C LEU A 220 40.85 27.95 -50.23
N PHE A 221 41.86 28.21 -51.04
CA PHE A 221 42.06 29.52 -51.64
C PHE A 221 41.03 29.76 -52.74
N LEU A 222 40.03 30.59 -52.47
CA LEU A 222 39.02 30.97 -53.44
C LEU A 222 39.40 32.32 -54.06
N ILE A 223 39.94 32.29 -55.27
CA ILE A 223 40.40 33.49 -55.98
C ILE A 223 39.25 34.08 -56.79
N ARG A 224 38.68 35.16 -56.28
CA ARG A 224 37.59 35.92 -56.89
C ARG A 224 38.08 36.81 -58.02
N ASP A 225 37.19 37.13 -58.95
CA ASP A 225 37.45 38.05 -60.07
C ASP A 225 38.69 37.66 -60.89
N TRP A 226 38.91 36.36 -61.12
CA TRP A 226 40.07 35.91 -61.90
C TRP A 226 39.91 36.33 -63.37
N MET A 227 40.80 37.21 -63.83
CA MET A 227 40.73 37.77 -65.19
C MET A 227 41.62 37.01 -66.20
N SER A 228 42.61 36.25 -65.71
CA SER A 228 43.65 35.62 -66.54
C SER A 228 43.36 34.16 -66.87
N ALA A 229 42.13 33.87 -67.32
CA ALA A 229 41.68 32.51 -67.67
C ALA A 229 42.54 31.84 -68.76
N TYR A 230 43.24 32.65 -69.56
CA TYR A 230 44.18 32.19 -70.59
C TYR A 230 45.50 31.66 -70.02
N GLU A 231 45.93 32.11 -68.83
CA GLU A 231 47.14 31.62 -68.15
C GLU A 231 46.79 30.39 -67.29
N HIS A 232 45.72 30.51 -66.51
CA HIS A 232 45.19 29.44 -65.68
C HIS A 232 43.66 29.41 -65.83
N LYS A 233 43.10 28.27 -66.26
CA LYS A 233 41.65 28.10 -66.48
C LYS A 233 40.85 28.29 -65.19
N TYR A 234 39.58 28.65 -65.30
CA TYR A 234 38.65 28.64 -64.16
C TYR A 234 38.52 27.25 -63.53
N GLY A 235 38.08 27.21 -62.27
CA GLY A 235 37.89 25.96 -61.52
C GLY A 235 39.11 25.50 -60.72
N TYR A 236 39.06 24.25 -60.23
CA TYR A 236 40.14 23.68 -59.41
C TYR A 236 41.43 23.43 -60.20
N VAL A 237 41.32 23.05 -61.48
CA VAL A 237 42.48 22.67 -62.30
C VAL A 237 43.46 23.84 -62.48
N GLY A 238 42.95 25.03 -62.83
CA GLY A 238 43.81 26.22 -62.92
C GLY A 238 44.23 26.73 -61.54
N GLY A 239 43.36 26.57 -60.53
CA GLY A 239 43.67 26.95 -59.16
C GLY A 239 44.86 26.19 -58.58
N GLU A 240 44.92 24.87 -58.80
CA GLU A 240 46.05 24.04 -58.38
C GLU A 240 47.36 24.48 -59.05
N ALA A 241 47.33 24.81 -60.35
CA ALA A 241 48.49 25.31 -61.07
C ALA A 241 48.99 26.66 -60.52
N LEU A 242 48.08 27.59 -60.23
CA LEU A 242 48.42 28.88 -59.62
C LEU A 242 48.98 28.68 -58.19
N MET A 243 48.34 27.84 -57.38
CA MET A 243 48.74 27.57 -56.01
C MET A 243 50.14 26.96 -55.94
N LYS A 244 50.44 25.94 -56.75
CA LYS A 244 51.78 25.34 -56.84
C LYS A 244 52.85 26.39 -57.20
N LYS A 245 52.54 27.29 -58.13
CA LYS A 245 53.44 28.39 -58.52
C LYS A 245 53.67 29.40 -57.39
N LYS A 246 52.63 29.72 -56.61
CA LYS A 246 52.66 30.74 -55.53
C LYS A 246 53.25 30.22 -54.22
N LEU A 247 53.04 28.95 -53.91
CA LEU A 247 53.54 28.29 -52.70
C LEU A 247 54.93 27.67 -52.88
N ALA A 248 55.50 27.65 -54.09
CA ALA A 248 56.89 27.22 -54.29
C ALA A 248 57.87 28.12 -53.50
N PRO A 249 58.67 27.56 -52.57
CA PRO A 249 59.60 28.33 -51.77
C PRO A 249 60.72 28.91 -52.64
N LYS A 250 61.11 30.15 -52.39
CA LYS A 250 62.20 30.83 -53.10
C LYS A 250 63.28 31.30 -52.12
N PRO A 251 64.58 31.13 -52.44
CA PRO A 251 65.67 31.57 -51.56
C PRO A 251 65.68 33.07 -51.25
N THR A 252 65.06 33.87 -52.11
CA THR A 252 64.96 35.33 -51.99
C THR A 252 63.87 35.81 -51.03
N GLN A 253 62.99 34.92 -50.56
CA GLN A 253 61.90 35.27 -49.63
C GLN A 253 62.40 35.45 -48.20
N LYS A 254 61.73 36.31 -47.43
CA LYS A 254 61.93 36.46 -45.97
C LYS A 254 61.73 35.11 -45.27
N LYS A 255 62.48 34.86 -44.19
CA LYS A 255 62.45 33.60 -43.43
C LYS A 255 61.01 33.18 -43.05
N GLN A 256 60.23 34.08 -42.45
CA GLN A 256 58.84 33.81 -42.05
C GLN A 256 57.95 33.35 -43.24
N LEU A 257 57.99 34.07 -44.37
CA LEU A 257 57.20 33.74 -45.57
C LEU A 257 57.64 32.44 -46.26
N ARG A 258 58.91 32.06 -46.09
CA ARG A 258 59.44 30.78 -46.56
C ARG A 258 58.97 29.64 -45.66
N GLU A 259 59.03 29.83 -44.35
CA GLU A 259 58.54 28.86 -43.36
C GLU A 259 57.04 28.58 -43.55
N VAL A 260 56.23 29.60 -43.83
CA VAL A 260 54.80 29.39 -44.17
C VAL A 260 54.65 28.41 -45.34
N ARG A 261 55.40 28.61 -46.43
CA ARG A 261 55.33 27.74 -47.63
C ARG A 261 55.83 26.33 -47.37
N GLU A 262 56.87 26.20 -46.56
CA GLU A 262 57.44 24.90 -46.19
C GLU A 262 56.49 24.07 -45.32
N HIS A 263 55.70 24.73 -44.45
CA HIS A 263 54.92 24.05 -43.41
C HIS A 263 53.40 24.07 -43.62
N ILE A 264 52.86 24.92 -44.49
CA ILE A 264 51.40 24.98 -44.74
C ILE A 264 50.84 23.62 -45.17
N HIS A 265 51.60 22.87 -45.99
CA HIS A 265 51.21 21.54 -46.44
C HIS A 265 51.18 20.49 -45.31
N SER A 266 51.93 20.68 -44.22
CA SER A 266 51.88 19.80 -43.05
C SER A 266 50.75 20.19 -42.07
N CYS A 267 50.16 21.36 -42.22
CA CYS A 267 49.13 21.86 -41.30
C CYS A 267 47.70 21.47 -41.73
N PHE A 268 47.43 21.38 -43.04
CA PHE A 268 46.10 21.11 -43.60
C PHE A 268 46.04 19.74 -44.28
N GLU A 269 45.01 18.94 -44.00
CA GLU A 269 44.70 17.68 -44.71
C GLU A 269 44.54 17.91 -46.21
N LYS A 270 43.72 18.90 -46.57
CA LYS A 270 43.46 19.31 -47.96
C LYS A 270 43.79 20.79 -48.12
N LEU A 271 44.79 21.07 -48.96
CA LEU A 271 45.09 22.43 -49.40
C LEU A 271 44.67 22.55 -50.86
N GLN A 272 43.68 23.39 -51.14
CA GLN A 272 43.03 23.52 -52.44
C GLN A 272 43.02 24.97 -52.91
N CYS A 273 42.82 25.17 -54.21
CA CYS A 273 42.67 26.49 -54.80
C CYS A 273 41.65 26.42 -55.94
N PHE A 274 40.76 27.41 -56.00
CA PHE A 274 39.70 27.52 -57.01
C PHE A 274 39.72 28.91 -57.63
N LEU A 275 39.77 28.99 -58.96
CA LEU A 275 39.74 30.26 -59.69
C LEU A 275 38.30 30.57 -60.13
N MET A 276 37.71 31.59 -59.50
CA MET A 276 36.34 32.03 -59.76
C MET A 276 36.33 33.21 -60.75
N PRO A 277 35.52 33.17 -61.82
CA PRO A 277 35.34 34.31 -62.72
C PRO A 277 34.65 35.49 -62.02
N HIS A 278 34.62 36.64 -62.67
CA HIS A 278 33.82 37.78 -62.22
C HIS A 278 32.31 37.50 -62.44
N PRO A 279 31.43 37.76 -61.46
CA PRO A 279 30.00 37.41 -61.54
C PRO A 279 29.20 38.28 -62.52
N GLY A 280 29.76 39.39 -62.99
CA GLY A 280 29.14 40.33 -63.93
C GLY A 280 29.13 41.75 -63.36
N LEU A 281 29.11 42.76 -64.24
CA LEU A 281 29.14 44.17 -63.82
C LEU A 281 27.85 44.60 -63.10
N VAL A 282 26.74 43.90 -63.34
CA VAL A 282 25.43 44.13 -62.70
C VAL A 282 25.49 43.92 -61.18
N VAL A 283 26.42 43.10 -60.68
CA VAL A 283 26.59 42.85 -59.24
C VAL A 283 27.02 44.10 -58.46
N ALA A 284 27.56 45.11 -59.14
CA ALA A 284 27.89 46.40 -58.53
C ALA A 284 26.68 47.33 -58.36
N ASP A 285 25.52 47.00 -58.94
CA ASP A 285 24.28 47.79 -58.82
C ASP A 285 23.64 47.59 -57.44
N GLU A 286 23.19 48.69 -56.81
CA GLU A 286 22.46 48.66 -55.53
C GLU A 286 21.13 47.88 -55.61
N LYS A 287 20.53 47.83 -56.80
CA LYS A 287 19.29 47.06 -57.07
C LYS A 287 19.54 45.58 -57.30
N PHE A 288 20.80 45.13 -57.32
CA PHE A 288 21.11 43.71 -57.45
C PHE A 288 20.53 42.94 -56.25
N ARG A 289 19.87 41.81 -56.54
CA ARG A 289 19.21 40.93 -55.55
C ARG A 289 19.69 39.48 -55.66
N GLY A 290 20.79 39.23 -56.37
CA GLY A 290 21.34 37.88 -56.50
C GLY A 290 20.55 36.96 -57.42
N ARG A 291 19.66 37.51 -58.27
CA ARG A 291 18.94 36.73 -59.27
C ARG A 291 19.93 36.10 -60.25
N LEU A 292 19.68 34.85 -60.61
CA LEU A 292 20.58 34.13 -61.50
C LEU A 292 20.70 34.83 -62.86
N CYS A 293 19.60 35.35 -63.41
CA CYS A 293 19.55 36.03 -64.71
C CYS A 293 20.54 37.20 -64.83
N ASP A 294 20.88 37.84 -63.72
CA ASP A 294 21.80 38.97 -63.62
C ASP A 294 23.29 38.56 -63.50
N ILE A 295 23.57 37.26 -63.37
CA ILE A 295 24.91 36.67 -63.16
C ILE A 295 25.44 36.04 -64.46
N THR A 296 26.74 36.20 -64.74
CA THR A 296 27.41 35.65 -65.94
C THR A 296 27.37 34.13 -66.00
N GLU A 297 27.24 33.57 -67.21
CA GLU A 297 27.20 32.12 -67.44
C GLU A 297 28.45 31.42 -66.90
N GLN A 298 29.64 31.97 -67.12
CA GLN A 298 30.89 31.38 -66.62
C GLN A 298 30.89 31.28 -65.08
N PHE A 299 30.34 32.27 -64.38
CA PHE A 299 30.22 32.23 -62.93
C PHE A 299 29.25 31.15 -62.46
N ARG A 300 28.10 31.00 -63.15
CA ARG A 300 27.14 29.93 -62.87
C ARG A 300 27.76 28.54 -63.07
N VAL A 301 28.50 28.34 -64.15
CA VAL A 301 29.22 27.07 -64.42
C VAL A 301 30.25 26.79 -63.33
N SER A 302 31.01 27.80 -62.89
CA SER A 302 31.95 27.64 -61.78
C SER A 302 31.26 27.34 -60.43
N LEU A 303 30.07 27.89 -60.17
CA LEU A 303 29.29 27.53 -58.98
C LEU A 303 28.87 26.05 -58.98
N LEU A 304 28.50 25.51 -60.15
CA LEU A 304 28.15 24.09 -60.31
C LEU A 304 29.33 23.14 -60.01
N GLU A 305 30.56 23.62 -60.09
CA GLU A 305 31.75 22.87 -59.68
C GLU A 305 32.08 23.10 -58.19
N LEU A 306 32.12 24.36 -57.75
CA LEU A 306 32.58 24.77 -56.41
C LEU A 306 31.65 24.34 -55.27
N VAL A 307 30.33 24.49 -55.44
CA VAL A 307 29.41 24.27 -54.31
C VAL A 307 29.28 22.78 -53.98
N PRO A 308 29.03 21.87 -54.96
CA PRO A 308 28.94 20.44 -54.66
C PRO A 308 30.27 19.84 -54.19
N SER A 309 31.42 20.34 -54.64
CA SER A 309 32.73 19.83 -54.19
C SER A 309 32.98 20.04 -52.70
N LEU A 310 32.34 21.05 -52.10
CA LEU A 310 32.46 21.37 -50.68
C LEU A 310 31.33 20.78 -49.84
N LEU A 311 30.10 20.74 -50.38
CA LEU A 311 28.88 20.52 -49.59
C LEU A 311 28.10 19.26 -49.93
N ASP A 312 28.46 18.55 -51.02
CA ASP A 312 27.81 17.29 -51.32
C ASP A 312 28.00 16.30 -50.15
N PRO A 313 26.98 15.51 -49.77
CA PRO A 313 27.07 14.55 -48.69
C PRO A 313 28.26 13.58 -48.74
N ASN A 314 28.84 13.32 -49.92
CA ASN A 314 30.05 12.49 -50.05
C ASN A 314 31.34 13.23 -49.64
N ASN A 315 31.33 14.56 -49.60
CA ASN A 315 32.49 15.42 -49.38
C ASN A 315 32.51 16.05 -47.98
N LEU A 316 31.38 16.04 -47.26
CA LEU A 316 31.27 16.63 -45.92
C LEU A 316 32.18 15.92 -44.92
N THR A 317 33.09 16.67 -44.32
CA THR A 317 33.98 16.18 -43.26
C THR A 317 33.63 16.84 -41.93
N PRO A 318 33.18 16.08 -40.92
CA PRO A 318 32.98 16.60 -39.56
C PRO A 318 34.24 17.27 -39.05
N LYS A 319 34.10 18.27 -38.18
CA LYS A 319 35.21 18.90 -37.50
C LYS A 319 35.95 17.89 -36.66
N ILE A 320 37.24 17.74 -36.92
CA ILE A 320 38.14 16.88 -36.15
C ILE A 320 39.09 17.76 -35.36
N ILE A 321 39.21 17.48 -34.06
CA ILE A 321 40.22 18.07 -33.18
C ILE A 321 40.85 16.93 -32.40
N ASN A 322 42.19 16.83 -32.45
CA ASN A 322 42.93 15.74 -31.82
C ASN A 322 42.47 14.33 -32.26
N GLY A 323 42.11 14.17 -33.54
CA GLY A 323 41.63 12.89 -34.09
C GLY A 323 40.20 12.50 -33.69
N GLU A 324 39.51 13.32 -32.89
CA GLU A 324 38.14 13.08 -32.44
C GLU A 324 37.16 13.99 -33.18
N LYS A 325 35.98 13.46 -33.52
CA LYS A 325 34.89 14.27 -34.11
C LYS A 325 34.30 15.18 -33.04
N VAL A 326 34.20 16.47 -33.35
CA VAL A 326 33.58 17.46 -32.49
C VAL A 326 32.06 17.38 -32.65
N GLN A 327 31.35 17.18 -31.54
CA GLN A 327 29.90 17.31 -31.49
C GLN A 327 29.47 18.78 -31.43
N ALA A 328 28.27 19.11 -31.87
CA ALA A 328 27.74 20.48 -31.83
C ALA A 328 27.83 21.11 -30.43
N GLN A 329 27.45 20.38 -29.37
CA GLN A 329 27.59 20.87 -28.00
C GLN A 329 29.05 21.03 -27.54
N GLY A 330 29.97 20.23 -28.08
CA GLY A 330 31.41 20.37 -27.81
C GLY A 330 31.99 21.63 -28.48
N LEU A 331 31.49 21.99 -29.67
CA LEU A 331 31.91 23.19 -30.40
C LEU A 331 31.66 24.47 -29.59
N LEU A 332 30.60 24.51 -28.77
CA LEU A 332 30.33 25.64 -27.86
C LEU A 332 31.52 25.89 -26.91
N GLU A 333 32.11 24.85 -26.33
CA GLU A 333 33.25 24.99 -25.41
C GLU A 333 34.49 25.52 -26.15
N PHE A 334 34.73 25.06 -27.39
CA PHE A 334 35.81 25.60 -28.23
C PHE A 334 35.61 27.09 -28.52
N PHE A 335 34.39 27.54 -28.84
CA PHE A 335 34.10 28.97 -29.01
C PHE A 335 34.44 29.77 -27.75
N LYS A 336 34.02 29.30 -26.57
CA LYS A 336 34.29 29.98 -25.29
C LYS A 336 35.79 30.14 -25.06
N ARG A 337 36.55 29.04 -25.12
CA ARG A 337 37.99 29.04 -24.85
C ARG A 337 38.78 29.85 -25.85
N TYR A 338 38.45 29.75 -27.14
CA TYR A 338 39.16 30.51 -28.14
C TYR A 338 38.85 32.01 -28.02
N VAL A 339 37.58 32.42 -27.90
CA VAL A 339 37.27 33.85 -27.75
C VAL A 339 37.89 34.45 -26.48
N GLU A 340 37.97 33.69 -25.38
CA GLU A 340 38.65 34.11 -24.15
C GLU A 340 40.14 34.41 -24.38
N ILE A 341 40.86 33.53 -25.08
CA ILE A 341 42.31 33.68 -25.29
C ILE A 341 42.63 34.73 -26.34
N PHE A 342 41.77 34.90 -27.34
CA PHE A 342 41.92 35.93 -28.35
C PHE A 342 41.50 37.33 -27.87
N ASN A 343 41.05 37.46 -26.62
CA ASN A 343 40.75 38.75 -25.97
C ASN A 343 41.96 39.41 -25.31
N SER A 344 43.16 38.82 -25.36
CA SER A 344 44.39 39.47 -24.87
C SER A 344 44.80 40.68 -25.72
N ASP A 345 45.63 41.57 -25.14
CA ASP A 345 46.16 42.77 -25.82
C ASP A 345 46.99 42.42 -27.08
N ASP A 346 47.67 41.27 -27.08
CA ASP A 346 48.43 40.75 -28.21
C ASP A 346 47.76 39.51 -28.82
N LEU A 347 48.09 39.22 -30.08
CA LEU A 347 47.72 37.98 -30.74
C LEU A 347 48.32 36.80 -29.92
N PRO A 348 47.52 35.81 -29.50
CA PRO A 348 48.00 34.76 -28.62
C PRO A 348 49.07 33.90 -29.29
N GLU A 349 50.08 33.51 -28.51
CA GLU A 349 51.09 32.56 -28.97
C GLU A 349 50.46 31.21 -29.30
N ALA A 350 51.07 30.50 -30.26
CA ALA A 350 50.63 29.17 -30.68
C ALA A 350 50.53 28.16 -29.50
N THR A 351 51.39 28.29 -28.49
CA THR A 351 51.39 27.51 -27.25
C THR A 351 50.13 27.72 -26.42
N THR A 352 49.68 28.96 -26.28
CA THR A 352 48.44 29.33 -25.57
C THR A 352 47.21 28.75 -26.28
N ILE A 353 47.16 28.85 -27.61
CA ILE A 353 46.06 28.25 -28.41
C ILE A 353 46.05 26.71 -28.25
N PHE A 354 47.24 26.09 -28.21
CA PHE A 354 47.36 24.64 -28.01
C PHE A 354 46.84 24.22 -26.63
N GLN A 355 47.22 24.93 -25.57
CA GLN A 355 46.72 24.68 -24.21
C GLN A 355 45.19 24.84 -24.13
N ALA A 356 44.63 25.90 -24.75
CA ALA A 356 43.18 26.10 -24.85
C ALA A 356 42.46 24.89 -25.47
N THR A 357 43.04 24.38 -26.54
CA THR A 357 42.49 23.26 -27.30
C THR A 357 42.53 22.00 -26.44
N ALA A 358 43.62 21.79 -25.69
CA ALA A 358 43.74 20.69 -24.75
C ALA A 358 42.70 20.76 -23.63
N ASP A 359 42.49 21.95 -23.04
CA ASP A 359 41.51 22.16 -21.98
C ASP A 359 40.07 21.95 -22.48
N ALA A 360 39.73 22.47 -23.66
CA ALA A 360 38.41 22.25 -24.27
C ALA A 360 38.16 20.76 -24.57
N CYS A 361 39.18 20.03 -25.08
CA CYS A 361 39.10 18.59 -25.29
C CYS A 361 38.90 17.84 -23.96
N MET A 362 39.61 18.23 -22.91
CA MET A 362 39.50 17.65 -21.57
C MET A 362 38.07 17.83 -21.02
N MET A 363 37.53 19.05 -21.10
CA MET A 363 36.18 19.36 -20.63
C MET A 363 35.10 18.59 -21.39
N SER A 364 35.24 18.45 -22.72
CA SER A 364 34.32 17.61 -23.51
C SER A 364 34.38 16.14 -23.09
N ALA A 365 35.57 15.59 -22.88
CA ALA A 365 35.73 14.21 -22.43
C ALA A 365 35.13 13.96 -21.04
N LEU A 366 35.32 14.89 -20.10
CA LEU A 366 34.72 14.82 -18.76
C LEU A 366 33.19 14.87 -18.82
N ARG A 367 32.63 15.77 -19.63
CA ARG A 367 31.17 15.89 -19.80
C ARG A 367 30.57 14.61 -20.36
N GLU A 368 31.15 14.05 -21.43
CA GLU A 368 30.65 12.80 -22.03
C GLU A 368 30.76 11.61 -21.07
N ALA A 369 31.81 11.55 -20.24
CA ALA A 369 31.93 10.54 -19.20
C ALA A 369 30.83 10.67 -18.12
N ARG A 370 30.51 11.91 -17.70
CA ARG A 370 29.39 12.18 -16.77
C ARG A 370 28.05 11.77 -17.38
N GLU A 371 27.77 12.17 -18.61
CA GLU A 371 26.53 11.81 -19.32
C GLU A 371 26.40 10.28 -19.51
N CYS A 372 27.51 9.58 -19.76
CA CYS A 372 27.54 8.11 -19.82
C CYS A 372 27.17 7.48 -18.48
N TYR A 373 27.71 7.99 -17.37
CA TYR A 373 27.37 7.53 -16.02
C TYR A 373 25.88 7.77 -15.71
N GLU A 374 25.39 8.99 -15.94
CA GLU A 374 24.00 9.39 -15.70
C GLU A 374 23.05 8.52 -16.51
N THR A 375 23.26 8.41 -17.83
CA THR A 375 22.44 7.58 -18.72
C THR A 375 22.38 6.13 -18.26
N LYS A 376 23.51 5.57 -17.77
CA LYS A 376 23.52 4.20 -17.26
C LYS A 376 22.78 4.04 -15.95
N MET A 377 22.90 4.99 -15.02
CA MET A 377 22.21 4.92 -13.72
C MET A 377 20.71 5.18 -13.86
N ASP A 378 20.33 6.21 -14.62
CA ASP A 378 18.93 6.59 -14.86
C ASP A 378 18.17 5.48 -15.59
N ARG A 379 18.85 4.72 -16.45
CA ARG A 379 18.25 3.55 -17.10
C ARG A 379 17.75 2.50 -16.11
N TYR A 380 18.41 2.34 -14.96
CA TYR A 380 18.02 1.31 -13.98
C TYR A 380 17.04 1.84 -12.93
N ILE A 381 17.04 3.15 -12.71
CA ILE A 381 16.17 3.82 -11.75
C ILE A 381 14.91 4.25 -12.47
N HIS A 382 14.09 3.27 -12.87
CA HIS A 382 12.75 3.52 -13.42
C HIS A 382 11.79 4.08 -12.37
N GLU A 383 10.74 4.76 -12.82
CA GLU A 383 9.95 5.68 -12.00
C GLU A 383 9.20 5.02 -10.83
N ASP A 384 8.87 3.72 -10.87
CA ASP A 384 7.91 3.13 -9.91
C ASP A 384 8.40 1.92 -9.08
N GLN A 385 9.64 1.46 -9.23
CA GLN A 385 10.12 0.26 -8.53
C GLN A 385 11.36 0.50 -7.69
N SER A 386 11.38 -0.10 -6.49
CA SER A 386 12.57 -0.17 -5.64
C SER A 386 13.47 -1.33 -6.07
N VAL A 387 14.75 -1.25 -5.73
CA VAL A 387 15.77 -2.27 -6.01
C VAL A 387 16.53 -2.65 -4.73
N THR A 388 17.24 -3.77 -4.75
CA THR A 388 18.11 -4.15 -3.62
C THR A 388 19.35 -3.27 -3.58
N THR A 389 19.86 -3.02 -2.36
CA THR A 389 21.08 -2.22 -2.15
C THR A 389 22.27 -2.81 -2.92
N SER A 390 22.40 -4.14 -2.94
CA SER A 390 23.43 -4.87 -3.71
C SER A 390 23.36 -4.58 -5.21
N MET A 391 22.17 -4.57 -5.81
CA MET A 391 22.00 -4.25 -7.22
C MET A 391 22.40 -2.80 -7.52
N MET A 392 21.99 -1.86 -6.66
CA MET A 392 22.35 -0.45 -6.82
C MET A 392 23.88 -0.26 -6.81
N HIS A 393 24.58 -0.91 -5.89
CA HIS A 393 26.05 -0.87 -5.85
C HIS A 393 26.69 -1.46 -7.11
N ASN A 394 26.19 -2.60 -7.60
CA ASN A 394 26.72 -3.23 -8.81
C ASN A 394 26.53 -2.37 -10.05
N TRP A 395 25.34 -1.78 -10.22
CA TRP A 395 25.07 -0.85 -11.33
C TRP A 395 25.92 0.41 -11.24
N HIS A 396 26.08 0.96 -10.04
CA HIS A 396 26.94 2.11 -9.80
C HIS A 396 28.40 1.83 -10.18
N SER A 397 28.97 0.71 -9.72
CA SER A 397 30.33 0.31 -10.09
C SER A 397 30.48 0.09 -11.59
N ALA A 398 29.51 -0.54 -12.24
CA ALA A 398 29.51 -0.75 -13.70
C ALA A 398 29.37 0.57 -14.49
N ALA A 399 28.60 1.53 -13.98
CA ALA A 399 28.44 2.86 -14.58
C ALA A 399 29.73 3.66 -14.45
N ILE A 400 30.39 3.67 -13.28
CA ILE A 400 31.71 4.30 -13.09
C ILE A 400 32.73 3.67 -14.04
N ALA A 401 32.82 2.34 -14.08
CA ALA A 401 33.78 1.65 -14.95
C ALA A 401 33.59 2.02 -16.43
N ALA A 402 32.35 2.17 -16.88
CA ALA A 402 32.04 2.57 -18.24
C ALA A 402 32.35 4.04 -18.53
N ALA A 403 32.05 4.95 -17.60
CA ALA A 403 32.39 6.36 -17.73
C ALA A 403 33.92 6.58 -17.76
N VAL A 404 34.64 5.88 -16.90
CA VAL A 404 36.12 5.86 -16.86
C VAL A 404 36.69 5.31 -18.16
N ALA A 405 36.20 4.16 -18.62
CA ALA A 405 36.68 3.56 -19.88
C ALA A 405 36.43 4.47 -21.09
N LEU A 406 35.27 5.16 -21.11
CA LEU A 406 34.98 6.16 -22.15
C LEU A 406 35.96 7.34 -22.08
N PHE A 407 36.23 7.86 -20.88
CA PHE A 407 37.20 8.93 -20.69
C PHE A 407 38.61 8.51 -21.10
N GLU A 408 39.08 7.34 -20.65
CA GLU A 408 40.42 6.80 -20.93
C GLU A 408 40.61 6.50 -22.43
N GLY A 409 39.58 6.03 -23.12
CA GLY A 409 39.64 5.66 -24.54
C GLY A 409 39.82 6.83 -25.52
N LYS A 410 39.46 8.06 -25.13
CA LYS A 410 39.65 9.25 -25.99
C LYS A 410 41.13 9.61 -26.16
N LYS A 411 41.51 10.30 -27.24
CA LYS A 411 42.82 10.99 -27.31
C LYS A 411 42.78 12.28 -26.48
N LYS A 412 43.85 12.61 -25.74
CA LYS A 412 44.00 13.84 -24.91
C LYS A 412 45.27 14.61 -25.27
N LEU A 413 45.21 15.95 -25.27
CA LEU A 413 46.31 16.86 -25.64
C LEU A 413 47.12 17.41 -24.43
N GLY A 414 46.99 16.80 -23.24
CA GLY A 414 47.64 17.26 -22.00
C GLY A 414 48.76 16.36 -21.49
N SER A 415 49.49 16.82 -20.48
CA SER A 415 50.44 15.96 -19.75
C SER A 415 49.71 14.80 -19.06
N GLN A 416 50.38 13.66 -18.92
CA GLN A 416 49.79 12.50 -18.25
C GLN A 416 49.37 12.81 -16.81
N ASP A 417 50.12 13.67 -16.11
CA ASP A 417 49.79 14.09 -14.75
C ASP A 417 48.48 14.90 -14.69
N ASN A 418 48.25 15.81 -15.64
CA ASN A 418 47.01 16.59 -15.69
C ASN A 418 45.81 15.69 -16.02
N VAL A 419 45.96 14.78 -16.98
CA VAL A 419 44.94 13.78 -17.32
C VAL A 419 44.60 12.91 -16.10
N ALA A 420 45.60 12.47 -15.34
CA ALA A 420 45.42 11.64 -14.15
C ALA A 420 44.70 12.40 -13.03
N ALA A 421 45.01 13.69 -12.81
CA ALA A 421 44.35 14.52 -11.82
C ALA A 421 42.84 14.67 -12.11
N HIS A 422 42.48 15.02 -13.35
CA HIS A 422 41.07 15.13 -13.75
C HIS A 422 40.32 13.80 -13.69
N LEU A 423 40.98 12.68 -14.00
CA LEU A 423 40.38 11.35 -13.87
C LEU A 423 40.09 10.99 -12.39
N GLU A 424 40.99 11.34 -11.48
CA GLU A 424 40.79 11.12 -10.05
C GLU A 424 39.63 11.98 -9.51
N ASP A 425 39.55 13.24 -9.94
CA ASP A 425 38.44 14.12 -9.57
C ASP A 425 37.10 13.60 -10.13
N LEU A 426 37.08 13.09 -11.37
CA LEU A 426 35.91 12.45 -11.95
C LEU A 426 35.48 11.22 -11.14
N ARG A 427 36.41 10.35 -10.74
CA ARG A 427 36.11 9.16 -9.91
C ARG A 427 35.50 9.55 -8.57
N LYS A 428 36.04 10.58 -7.91
CA LYS A 428 35.50 11.09 -6.64
C LYS A 428 34.10 11.68 -6.83
N GLU A 429 33.90 12.51 -7.86
CA GLU A 429 32.61 13.11 -8.18
C GLU A 429 31.56 12.03 -8.42
N LEU A 430 31.83 11.06 -9.30
CA LEU A 430 30.89 10.00 -9.62
C LEU A 430 30.62 9.11 -8.40
N GLY A 431 31.65 8.77 -7.62
CA GLY A 431 31.50 7.99 -6.39
C GLY A 431 30.58 8.65 -5.36
N ALA A 432 30.65 9.98 -5.21
CA ALA A 432 29.79 10.73 -4.29
C ALA A 432 28.29 10.64 -4.67
N ARG A 433 27.97 10.45 -5.96
CA ARG A 433 26.58 10.39 -6.45
C ARG A 433 25.81 9.14 -6.02
N LEU A 434 26.48 8.09 -5.54
CA LEU A 434 25.79 6.89 -5.06
C LEU A 434 24.79 7.21 -3.94
N SER A 435 25.15 8.13 -3.04
CA SER A 435 24.30 8.55 -1.92
C SER A 435 22.94 9.08 -2.37
N LEU A 436 22.90 9.88 -3.44
CA LEU A 436 21.68 10.41 -4.04
C LEU A 436 20.77 9.29 -4.54
N TYR A 437 21.33 8.32 -5.26
CA TYR A 437 20.56 7.22 -5.83
C TYR A 437 20.05 6.25 -4.76
N LEU A 438 20.84 5.99 -3.71
CA LEU A 438 20.38 5.22 -2.54
C LEU A 438 19.21 5.90 -1.84
N TRP A 439 19.26 7.22 -1.65
CA TRP A 439 18.18 7.98 -1.04
C TRP A 439 16.88 7.95 -1.88
N GLN A 440 17.01 8.09 -3.20
CA GLN A 440 15.86 7.97 -4.11
C GLN A 440 15.25 6.55 -4.08
N ASN A 441 16.09 5.51 -4.04
CA ASN A 441 15.63 4.12 -3.93
C ASN A 441 14.93 3.84 -2.58
N ASP A 442 15.45 4.39 -1.49
CA ASP A 442 14.89 4.24 -0.15
C ASP A 442 13.50 4.87 -0.01
N ALA A 443 13.23 6.00 -0.70
CA ALA A 443 11.89 6.55 -0.79
C ALA A 443 10.90 5.56 -1.43
N LYS A 444 11.28 4.96 -2.56
CA LYS A 444 10.45 3.95 -3.25
C LYS A 444 10.24 2.69 -2.42
N LEU A 445 11.26 2.27 -1.67
CA LEU A 445 11.15 1.13 -0.75
C LEU A 445 10.13 1.41 0.36
N ARG A 446 10.13 2.61 0.94
CA ARG A 446 9.13 2.99 1.96
C ARG A 446 7.71 2.93 1.42
N ASP A 447 7.48 3.41 0.20
CA ASP A 447 6.17 3.37 -0.43
C ASP A 447 5.72 1.92 -0.68
N ALA A 448 6.61 1.07 -1.21
CA ALA A 448 6.34 -0.36 -1.38
C ALA A 448 6.01 -1.08 -0.06
N LEU A 449 6.73 -0.77 1.02
CA LEU A 449 6.47 -1.32 2.35
C LEU A 449 5.12 -0.84 2.91
N SER A 450 4.79 0.44 2.70
CA SER A 450 3.52 1.03 3.12
C SER A 450 2.34 0.35 2.43
N ASP A 451 2.39 0.20 1.10
CA ASP A 451 1.33 -0.45 0.32
C ASP A 451 1.17 -1.92 0.67
N ALA A 452 2.28 -2.64 0.84
CA ALA A 452 2.26 -4.05 1.27
C ALA A 452 1.66 -4.21 2.68
N LYS A 453 2.03 -3.32 3.62
CA LYS A 453 1.46 -3.31 4.97
C LYS A 453 -0.03 -3.01 4.95
N LYS A 454 -0.47 -2.03 4.15
CA LYS A 454 -1.89 -1.72 3.97
C LYS A 454 -2.64 -2.95 3.45
N LYS A 455 -2.06 -3.69 2.49
CA LYS A 455 -2.67 -4.91 1.97
C LYS A 455 -2.81 -6.01 3.02
N TYR A 456 -1.82 -6.16 3.91
CA TYR A 456 -1.91 -7.05 5.05
C TYR A 456 -3.09 -6.67 5.96
N GLU A 457 -3.20 -5.40 6.34
CA GLU A 457 -4.26 -4.87 7.22
C GLU A 457 -5.66 -5.01 6.60
N GLU A 458 -5.81 -4.74 5.30
CA GLU A 458 -7.04 -4.98 4.54
C GLU A 458 -7.45 -6.45 4.56
N THR A 459 -6.50 -7.37 4.39
CA THR A 459 -6.78 -8.82 4.38
C THR A 459 -7.22 -9.32 5.74
N VAL A 460 -6.60 -8.83 6.82
CA VAL A 460 -6.99 -9.16 8.20
C VAL A 460 -8.36 -8.58 8.53
N SER A 461 -8.60 -7.31 8.21
CA SER A 461 -9.87 -6.63 8.51
C SER A 461 -11.06 -7.14 7.70
N ALA A 462 -10.83 -7.66 6.49
CA ALA A 462 -11.89 -8.25 5.66
C ALA A 462 -12.62 -9.43 6.35
N VAL A 463 -11.95 -10.13 7.26
CA VAL A 463 -12.56 -11.24 8.03
C VAL A 463 -13.54 -10.72 9.09
N CYS A 464 -13.39 -9.50 9.58
CA CYS A 464 -14.28 -8.95 10.60
C CYS A 464 -15.68 -8.62 10.06
N GLN A 465 -15.84 -8.31 8.76
CA GLN A 465 -17.13 -7.98 8.13
C GLN A 465 -17.98 -6.98 8.96
N GLU A 466 -19.26 -7.30 9.25
CA GLU A 466 -20.17 -6.50 10.10
C GLU A 466 -19.81 -6.56 11.60
N GLN A 467 -18.99 -7.52 12.01
CA GLN A 467 -18.55 -7.66 13.40
C GLN A 467 -17.37 -6.71 13.66
N THR A 468 -17.45 -5.93 14.73
CA THR A 468 -16.41 -4.94 15.07
C THR A 468 -15.17 -5.54 15.74
N ARG A 469 -15.19 -6.84 16.07
CA ARG A 469 -14.12 -7.52 16.82
C ARG A 469 -13.59 -8.76 16.10
N LEU A 470 -12.27 -8.94 16.20
CA LEU A 470 -11.57 -10.14 15.74
C LEU A 470 -11.71 -11.24 16.79
N CYS A 471 -12.54 -12.25 16.52
CA CYS A 471 -12.81 -13.44 17.33
C CYS A 471 -12.60 -14.69 16.46
N LEU A 472 -11.38 -15.21 16.44
CA LEU A 472 -11.04 -16.43 15.71
C LEU A 472 -10.43 -17.48 16.63
N HIS A 473 -10.57 -18.74 16.23
CA HIS A 473 -9.78 -19.82 16.79
C HIS A 473 -8.28 -19.62 16.44
N LYS A 474 -7.37 -20.06 17.32
CA LYS A 474 -5.93 -19.79 17.18
C LYS A 474 -5.33 -20.29 15.85
N GLN A 475 -5.73 -21.48 15.41
CA GLN A 475 -5.25 -22.03 14.13
C GLN A 475 -5.82 -21.26 12.94
N ASP A 476 -7.07 -20.81 13.05
CA ASP A 476 -7.71 -20.01 12.02
C ASP A 476 -7.07 -18.64 11.85
N LEU A 477 -6.69 -18.02 12.97
CA LEU A 477 -5.92 -16.78 12.97
C LEU A 477 -4.54 -16.96 12.32
N ARG A 478 -3.85 -18.09 12.54
CA ARG A 478 -2.58 -18.39 11.85
C ARG A 478 -2.78 -18.57 10.35
N LYS A 479 -3.84 -19.27 9.93
CA LYS A 479 -4.21 -19.42 8.50
C LYS A 479 -4.46 -18.04 7.86
N LEU A 480 -5.23 -17.17 8.53
CA LEU A 480 -5.48 -15.80 8.09
C LEU A 480 -4.19 -14.97 7.99
N HIS A 481 -3.32 -15.06 8.98
CA HIS A 481 -2.02 -14.38 8.96
C HIS A 481 -1.19 -14.81 7.76
N ASN A 482 -1.05 -16.11 7.50
CA ASN A 482 -0.29 -16.62 6.36
C ASN A 482 -0.85 -16.08 5.03
N GLN A 483 -2.18 -16.06 4.86
CA GLN A 483 -2.84 -15.50 3.67
C GLN A 483 -2.58 -13.99 3.52
N ALA A 484 -2.63 -13.24 4.63
CA ALA A 484 -2.34 -11.82 4.64
C ALA A 484 -0.85 -11.53 4.33
N VAL A 485 0.07 -12.37 4.81
CA VAL A 485 1.50 -12.30 4.47
C VAL A 485 1.71 -12.56 2.98
N GLU A 486 1.10 -13.61 2.41
CA GLU A 486 1.19 -13.89 0.98
C GLU A 486 0.67 -12.73 0.13
N ALA A 487 -0.49 -12.15 0.49
CA ALA A 487 -1.06 -11.01 -0.21
C ALA A 487 -0.16 -9.75 -0.12
N ALA A 488 0.40 -9.48 1.06
CA ALA A 488 1.33 -8.37 1.26
C ALA A 488 2.63 -8.56 0.48
N LEU A 489 3.20 -9.77 0.49
CA LEU A 489 4.41 -10.10 -0.25
C LEU A 489 4.19 -10.02 -1.76
N ALA A 490 3.01 -10.39 -2.26
CA ALA A 490 2.69 -10.23 -3.68
C ALA A 490 2.69 -8.76 -4.11
N VAL A 491 2.21 -7.84 -3.26
CA VAL A 491 2.29 -6.40 -3.51
C VAL A 491 3.74 -5.92 -3.47
N PHE A 492 4.47 -6.26 -2.40
CA PHE A 492 5.87 -5.88 -2.21
C PHE A 492 6.76 -6.35 -3.36
N ASP A 493 6.67 -7.63 -3.74
CA ASP A 493 7.48 -8.25 -4.78
C ASP A 493 7.13 -7.70 -6.19
N ARG A 494 5.91 -7.17 -6.41
CA ARG A 494 5.53 -6.51 -7.69
C ARG A 494 6.18 -5.14 -7.85
N THR A 495 6.38 -4.43 -6.74
CA THR A 495 6.98 -3.08 -6.70
C THR A 495 8.49 -3.11 -6.42
N ARG A 496 9.10 -4.30 -6.42
CA ARG A 496 10.51 -4.49 -6.09
C ARG A 496 11.21 -5.39 -7.10
N THR A 497 12.24 -4.84 -7.74
CA THR A 497 13.11 -5.61 -8.63
C THR A 497 14.24 -6.25 -7.83
N ARG A 498 14.40 -7.56 -8.00
CA ARG A 498 15.44 -8.37 -7.35
C ARG A 498 16.08 -9.33 -8.33
N VAL A 499 17.34 -9.69 -8.09
CA VAL A 499 17.95 -10.83 -8.77
C VAL A 499 17.41 -12.12 -8.15
N PRO A 500 17.08 -13.15 -8.95
CA PRO A 500 16.74 -14.46 -8.42
C PRO A 500 17.84 -14.97 -7.49
N HIS A 501 17.47 -15.42 -6.28
CA HIS A 501 18.37 -15.94 -5.23
C HIS A 501 19.22 -14.92 -4.45
N ASP A 502 19.05 -13.61 -4.67
CA ASP A 502 19.74 -12.61 -3.85
C ASP A 502 19.12 -12.52 -2.43
N LEU A 503 19.96 -12.22 -1.44
CA LEU A 503 19.54 -12.02 -0.06
C LEU A 503 18.93 -10.62 0.08
N ASP A 504 17.60 -10.57 0.07
CA ASP A 504 16.85 -9.33 0.29
C ASP A 504 16.59 -9.11 1.79
N SER A 505 17.50 -8.39 2.44
CA SER A 505 17.43 -8.05 3.86
C SER A 505 16.13 -7.34 4.22
N GLU A 506 15.70 -6.41 3.39
CA GLU A 506 14.55 -5.56 3.61
C GLU A 506 13.25 -6.38 3.52
N ARG A 507 13.18 -7.32 2.58
CA ARG A 507 12.09 -8.30 2.52
C ARG A 507 12.05 -9.19 3.76
N LYS A 508 13.21 -9.65 4.24
CA LYS A 508 13.30 -10.49 5.45
C LYS A 508 12.83 -9.72 6.69
N ASP A 509 13.26 -8.48 6.85
CA ASP A 509 12.86 -7.60 7.95
C ASP A 509 11.36 -7.27 7.88
N PHE A 510 10.81 -7.09 6.68
CA PHE A 510 9.37 -6.92 6.48
C PHE A 510 8.58 -8.14 6.97
N ILE A 511 8.99 -9.36 6.60
CA ILE A 511 8.35 -10.60 7.08
C ILE A 511 8.43 -10.70 8.62
N GLN A 512 9.57 -10.38 9.23
CA GLN A 512 9.70 -10.36 10.69
C GLN A 512 8.75 -9.35 11.36
N ASN A 513 8.55 -8.18 10.74
CA ASN A 513 7.59 -7.19 11.24
C ASN A 513 6.13 -7.66 11.13
N LEU A 514 5.79 -8.42 10.08
CA LEU A 514 4.46 -9.03 9.97
C LEU A 514 4.25 -10.13 11.03
N GLU A 515 5.27 -10.93 11.36
CA GLU A 515 5.18 -11.91 12.45
C GLU A 515 4.98 -11.23 13.82
N ARG A 516 5.65 -10.10 14.09
CA ARG A 516 5.34 -9.28 15.30
C ARG A 516 3.90 -8.77 15.31
N SER A 517 3.38 -8.41 14.13
CA SER A 517 1.98 -7.98 14.00
C SER A 517 1.02 -9.13 14.31
N TYR A 518 1.37 -10.37 13.95
CA TYR A 518 0.62 -11.57 14.30
C TYR A 518 0.60 -11.84 15.81
N GLU A 519 1.70 -11.63 16.52
CA GLU A 519 1.73 -11.74 17.99
C GLU A 519 0.70 -10.80 18.63
N HIS A 520 0.62 -9.56 18.14
CA HIS A 520 -0.38 -8.59 18.61
C HIS A 520 -1.81 -9.03 18.27
N LEU A 521 -2.06 -9.54 17.06
CA LEU A 521 -3.37 -10.08 16.67
C LEU A 521 -3.80 -11.26 17.56
N CYS A 522 -2.86 -12.12 17.97
CA CYS A 522 -3.14 -13.22 18.89
C CYS A 522 -3.68 -12.70 20.23
N ILE A 523 -3.04 -11.68 20.80
CA ILE A 523 -3.45 -11.07 22.07
C ILE A 523 -4.87 -10.48 21.94
N VAL A 524 -5.10 -9.70 20.88
CA VAL A 524 -6.41 -9.07 20.62
C VAL A 524 -7.50 -10.13 20.43
N SER A 525 -7.25 -11.16 19.61
CA SER A 525 -8.22 -12.22 19.36
C SER A 525 -8.52 -13.03 20.63
N GLU A 526 -7.51 -13.33 21.45
CA GLU A 526 -7.70 -14.05 22.71
C GLU A 526 -8.56 -13.23 23.71
N GLN A 527 -8.30 -11.92 23.82
CA GLN A 527 -9.10 -11.03 24.67
C GLN A 527 -10.56 -10.96 24.20
N ASN A 528 -10.77 -10.87 22.89
CA ASN A 528 -12.12 -10.83 22.33
C ASN A 528 -12.86 -12.17 22.52
N ASN A 529 -12.18 -13.30 22.35
CA ASN A 529 -12.76 -14.63 22.63
C ASN A 529 -13.15 -14.77 24.11
N ARG A 530 -12.29 -14.34 25.05
CA ARG A 530 -12.63 -14.33 26.49
C ARG A 530 -13.86 -13.48 26.78
N THR A 531 -13.99 -12.34 26.11
CA THR A 531 -15.16 -11.45 26.26
C THR A 531 -16.41 -12.12 25.71
N ALA A 532 -16.32 -12.78 24.55
CA ALA A 532 -17.43 -13.55 23.95
C ALA A 532 -17.90 -14.69 24.86
N ILE A 533 -17.00 -15.39 25.54
CA ILE A 533 -17.34 -16.41 26.55
C ILE A 533 -18.14 -15.78 27.70
N LEU A 534 -17.68 -14.65 28.24
CA LEU A 534 -18.36 -13.98 29.36
C LEU A 534 -19.78 -13.52 28.99
N GLU A 535 -19.95 -12.92 27.82
CA GLU A 535 -21.26 -12.50 27.29
C GLU A 535 -22.20 -13.70 27.10
N SER A 536 -21.70 -14.78 26.50
CA SER A 536 -22.48 -16.00 26.25
C SER A 536 -22.88 -16.70 27.55
N ARG A 537 -21.99 -16.71 28.54
CA ARG A 537 -22.29 -17.21 29.88
C ARG A 537 -23.37 -16.37 30.56
N ASP A 538 -23.35 -15.04 30.42
CA ASP A 538 -24.37 -14.17 31.00
C ASP A 538 -25.77 -14.45 30.41
N ILE A 539 -25.86 -14.77 29.11
CA ILE A 539 -27.10 -15.23 28.48
C ILE A 539 -27.61 -16.51 29.14
N TYR A 540 -26.73 -17.50 29.36
CA TYR A 540 -27.10 -18.72 30.06
C TYR A 540 -27.60 -18.44 31.49
N GLN A 541 -26.84 -17.67 32.27
CA GLN A 541 -27.20 -17.34 33.65
C GLN A 541 -28.53 -16.59 33.73
N THR A 542 -28.76 -15.64 32.83
CA THR A 542 -30.01 -14.88 32.75
C THR A 542 -31.18 -15.81 32.40
N HIS A 543 -30.98 -16.73 31.45
CA HIS A 543 -32.00 -17.72 31.11
C HIS A 543 -32.36 -18.60 32.30
N MET A 544 -31.37 -19.16 33.00
CA MET A 544 -31.59 -20.03 34.16
C MET A 544 -32.27 -19.30 35.32
N LYS A 545 -31.86 -18.05 35.61
CA LYS A 545 -32.50 -17.22 36.64
C LYS A 545 -33.97 -16.95 36.34
N TYR A 546 -34.32 -16.72 35.07
CA TYR A 546 -35.71 -16.52 34.67
C TYR A 546 -36.52 -17.81 34.73
N ALA A 547 -35.90 -18.93 34.37
CA ALA A 547 -36.54 -20.24 34.31
C ALA A 547 -36.81 -20.87 35.68
N GLY A 548 -35.93 -20.67 36.67
CA GLY A 548 -36.06 -21.24 38.01
C GLY A 548 -36.24 -20.20 39.10
N ASP A 549 -37.39 -19.52 39.11
CA ASP A 549 -37.83 -18.60 40.18
C ASP A 549 -37.54 -19.17 41.59
N GLN A 550 -37.58 -18.35 42.65
CA GLN A 550 -37.30 -18.75 44.05
C GLN A 550 -38.16 -19.91 44.59
N LYS A 551 -39.08 -20.44 43.78
CA LYS A 551 -40.09 -21.45 44.11
C LYS A 551 -39.65 -22.88 43.83
N GLY A 552 -38.61 -23.08 43.02
CA GLY A 552 -38.12 -24.40 42.60
C GLY A 552 -39.00 -25.08 41.54
N VAL A 553 -38.39 -25.89 40.69
CA VAL A 553 -39.01 -26.64 39.59
C VAL A 553 -38.68 -28.14 39.68
N SER A 554 -39.42 -28.98 38.93
CA SER A 554 -39.15 -30.42 38.86
C SER A 554 -37.79 -30.73 38.24
N SER A 555 -37.27 -31.93 38.51
CA SER A 555 -35.96 -32.36 37.99
C SER A 555 -35.88 -32.38 36.46
N ASP A 556 -36.97 -32.74 35.79
CA ASP A 556 -37.02 -32.80 34.32
C ASP A 556 -37.14 -31.43 33.68
N GLU A 557 -37.94 -30.53 34.28
CA GLU A 557 -38.02 -29.15 33.78
C GLU A 557 -36.69 -28.42 33.97
N LEU A 558 -35.98 -28.66 35.08
CA LEU A 558 -34.65 -28.10 35.31
C LEU A 558 -33.66 -28.53 34.21
N LYS A 559 -33.64 -29.81 33.85
CA LYS A 559 -32.79 -30.33 32.76
C LYS A 559 -33.17 -29.72 31.41
N ARG A 560 -34.47 -29.60 31.12
CA ARG A 560 -34.95 -28.99 29.88
C ARG A 560 -34.48 -27.54 29.73
N GLN A 561 -34.61 -26.75 30.80
CA GLN A 561 -34.17 -25.34 30.82
C GLN A 561 -32.64 -25.23 30.72
N HIS A 562 -31.90 -26.15 31.36
CA HIS A 562 -30.45 -26.24 31.17
C HIS A 562 -30.08 -26.46 29.71
N THR A 563 -30.65 -27.47 29.03
CA THR A 563 -30.36 -27.73 27.61
C THR A 563 -30.69 -26.51 26.73
N MET A 564 -31.88 -25.93 26.90
CA MET A 564 -32.29 -24.73 26.14
C MET A 564 -31.38 -23.52 26.40
N GLY A 565 -30.93 -23.33 27.63
CA GLY A 565 -29.98 -22.29 27.99
C GLY A 565 -28.62 -22.50 27.36
N SER A 566 -28.10 -23.72 27.45
CA SER A 566 -26.82 -24.13 26.88
C SER A 566 -26.80 -23.87 25.37
N ASP A 567 -27.84 -24.31 24.65
CA ASP A 567 -27.98 -24.08 23.21
C ASP A 567 -28.00 -22.59 22.86
N LYS A 568 -28.70 -21.76 23.65
CA LYS A 568 -28.72 -20.30 23.44
C LYS A 568 -27.34 -19.66 23.62
N ALA A 569 -26.62 -20.05 24.66
CA ALA A 569 -25.29 -19.53 24.94
C ALA A 569 -24.27 -19.95 23.88
N ILE A 570 -24.27 -21.22 23.47
CA ILE A 570 -23.37 -21.74 22.42
C ILE A 570 -23.67 -21.05 21.08
N ASN A 571 -24.94 -20.92 20.71
CA ASN A 571 -25.32 -20.23 19.48
C ASN A 571 -24.91 -18.75 19.51
N HIS A 572 -25.05 -18.08 20.67
CA HIS A 572 -24.56 -16.72 20.81
C HIS A 572 -23.03 -16.64 20.66
N PHE A 573 -22.28 -17.51 21.33
CA PHE A 573 -20.82 -17.57 21.19
C PHE A 573 -20.38 -17.75 19.74
N HIS A 574 -20.99 -18.68 19.02
CA HIS A 574 -20.72 -18.89 17.60
C HIS A 574 -21.09 -17.68 16.73
N SER A 575 -22.16 -16.95 17.05
CA SER A 575 -22.54 -15.73 16.32
C SER A 575 -21.52 -14.59 16.47
N LEU A 576 -20.70 -14.65 17.53
CA LEU A 576 -19.67 -13.67 17.83
C LEU A 576 -18.30 -14.04 17.22
N ARG A 577 -18.14 -15.25 16.69
CA ARG A 577 -16.96 -15.67 15.93
C ARG A 577 -17.03 -15.09 14.52
N ASN A 578 -15.87 -14.72 13.95
CA ASN A 578 -15.83 -14.26 12.56
C ASN A 578 -16.03 -15.37 11.53
N ARG A 579 -15.69 -16.61 11.91
CA ARG A 579 -16.02 -17.81 11.16
C ARG A 579 -16.09 -19.01 12.10
N ARG A 580 -16.84 -20.02 11.72
CA ARG A 580 -16.86 -21.30 12.43
C ARG A 580 -15.53 -22.01 12.20
N THR A 581 -14.93 -22.52 13.27
CA THR A 581 -13.71 -23.31 13.18
C THR A 581 -13.99 -24.67 12.57
N GLU A 582 -13.07 -25.16 11.73
CA GLU A 582 -13.07 -26.55 11.21
C GLU A 582 -12.34 -27.51 12.15
N GLU A 583 -11.69 -26.97 13.19
CA GLU A 583 -10.97 -27.77 14.17
C GLU A 583 -11.96 -28.57 15.02
N ALA A 584 -11.64 -29.84 15.27
CA ALA A 584 -12.52 -30.75 16.02
C ALA A 584 -12.70 -30.35 17.50
N HIS A 585 -11.84 -29.49 18.01
CA HIS A 585 -11.79 -29.07 19.41
C HIS A 585 -11.58 -27.55 19.47
N ASP A 586 -12.51 -26.86 20.14
CA ASP A 586 -12.44 -25.42 20.38
C ASP A 586 -12.29 -25.17 21.90
N PRO A 587 -11.06 -24.85 22.37
CA PRO A 587 -10.80 -24.63 23.79
C PRO A 587 -11.64 -23.50 24.41
N ASP A 588 -12.04 -22.50 23.61
CA ASP A 588 -12.86 -21.39 24.10
C ASP A 588 -14.33 -21.85 24.32
N GLU A 589 -14.84 -22.69 23.43
CA GLU A 589 -16.18 -23.29 23.56
C GLU A 589 -16.23 -24.28 24.74
N GLU A 590 -15.21 -25.11 24.90
CA GLU A 590 -15.12 -26.03 26.05
C GLU A 590 -15.09 -25.28 27.37
N ARG A 591 -14.34 -24.17 27.43
CA ARG A 591 -14.33 -23.32 28.61
C ARG A 591 -15.71 -22.70 28.91
N LEU A 592 -16.47 -22.33 27.87
CA LEU A 592 -17.86 -21.88 28.04
C LEU A 592 -18.73 -23.00 28.61
N LEU A 593 -18.61 -24.22 28.08
CA LEU A 593 -19.35 -25.39 28.56
C LEU A 593 -19.01 -25.72 30.02
N GLU A 594 -17.73 -25.65 30.41
CA GLU A 594 -17.29 -25.82 31.80
C GLU A 594 -17.90 -24.76 32.73
N ASP A 595 -17.89 -23.48 32.32
CA ASP A 595 -18.49 -22.37 33.08
C ASP A 595 -20.02 -22.56 33.23
N ILE A 596 -20.70 -23.03 32.17
CA ILE A 596 -22.13 -23.35 32.16
C ILE A 596 -22.43 -24.51 33.12
N GLN A 597 -21.65 -25.59 33.05
CA GLN A 597 -21.82 -26.78 33.88
C GLN A 597 -21.62 -26.44 35.36
N LYS A 598 -20.57 -25.68 35.68
CA LYS A 598 -20.31 -25.23 37.05
C LYS A 598 -21.46 -24.38 37.60
N TYR A 599 -21.99 -23.45 36.79
CA TYR A 599 -23.15 -22.66 37.20
C TYR A 599 -24.40 -23.53 37.39
N PHE A 600 -24.61 -24.53 36.53
CA PHE A 600 -25.73 -25.45 36.62
C PHE A 600 -25.72 -26.25 37.92
N GLU A 601 -24.57 -26.77 38.34
CA GLU A 601 -24.43 -27.53 39.60
C GLU A 601 -24.81 -26.69 40.83
N ASP A 602 -24.43 -25.42 40.87
CA ASP A 602 -24.81 -24.51 41.96
C ASP A 602 -26.29 -24.11 41.89
N PHE A 603 -26.83 -23.98 40.68
CA PHE A 603 -28.25 -23.74 40.46
C PHE A 603 -29.10 -24.96 40.89
N GLU A 604 -28.65 -26.18 40.60
CA GLU A 604 -29.32 -27.43 40.98
C GLU A 604 -29.46 -27.55 42.50
N LYS A 605 -28.40 -27.23 43.26
CA LYS A 605 -28.47 -27.16 44.74
C LYS A 605 -29.49 -26.15 45.23
N THR A 606 -29.54 -24.98 44.59
CA THR A 606 -30.50 -23.92 44.92
C THR A 606 -31.93 -24.37 44.61
N ASN A 607 -32.15 -25.02 43.47
CA ASN A 607 -33.43 -25.58 43.08
C ASN A 607 -33.90 -26.67 44.06
N LEU A 608 -33.00 -27.56 44.49
CA LEU A 608 -33.28 -28.58 45.50
C LEU A 608 -33.72 -27.93 46.82
N HIS A 609 -32.97 -26.92 47.29
CA HIS A 609 -33.31 -26.19 48.52
C HIS A 609 -34.71 -25.55 48.45
N ASN A 610 -35.00 -24.86 47.34
CA ASN A 610 -36.30 -24.21 47.14
C ASN A 610 -37.45 -25.22 47.10
N ASN A 611 -37.26 -26.37 46.44
CA ASN A 611 -38.25 -27.45 46.42
C ASN A 611 -38.51 -28.03 47.81
N LEU A 612 -37.46 -28.28 48.60
CA LEU A 612 -37.59 -28.78 49.97
C LEU A 612 -38.31 -27.76 50.87
N LEU A 613 -38.01 -26.46 50.71
CA LEU A 613 -38.71 -25.40 51.44
C LEU A 613 -40.19 -25.34 51.07
N ALA A 614 -40.52 -25.44 49.77
CA ALA A 614 -41.91 -25.47 49.31
C ALA A 614 -42.67 -26.69 49.88
N MET A 615 -42.05 -27.87 49.91
CA MET A 615 -42.61 -29.06 50.55
C MET A 615 -42.84 -28.84 52.05
N GLN A 616 -41.88 -28.25 52.77
CA GLN A 616 -42.01 -27.96 54.20
C GLN A 616 -43.17 -27.00 54.49
N VAL A 617 -43.35 -25.97 53.66
CA VAL A 617 -44.47 -25.02 53.78
C VAL A 617 -45.81 -25.73 53.53
N ALA A 618 -45.87 -26.64 52.56
CA ALA A 618 -47.06 -27.44 52.30
C ALA A 618 -47.38 -28.41 53.45
N GLU A 619 -46.38 -29.12 53.98
CA GLU A 619 -46.54 -29.98 55.15
C GLU A 619 -46.96 -29.20 56.39
N TYR A 620 -46.39 -28.01 56.61
CA TYR A 620 -46.80 -27.11 57.69
C TYR A 620 -48.27 -26.71 57.55
N THR A 621 -48.71 -26.40 56.33
CA THR A 621 -50.13 -26.09 56.02
C THR A 621 -51.05 -27.27 56.36
N TYR A 622 -50.65 -28.49 55.96
CA TYR A 622 -51.37 -29.72 56.33
C TYR A 622 -51.47 -29.88 57.85
N ASN A 623 -50.33 -29.78 58.55
CA ASN A 623 -50.26 -30.00 60.00
C ASN A 623 -51.09 -28.98 60.76
N ASN A 624 -51.05 -27.71 60.37
CA ASN A 624 -51.84 -26.65 60.99
C ASN A 624 -53.34 -26.90 60.81
N CYS A 625 -53.76 -27.31 59.61
CA CYS A 625 -55.15 -27.66 59.34
C CYS A 625 -55.62 -28.80 60.27
N VAL A 626 -54.86 -29.90 60.31
CA VAL A 626 -55.16 -31.05 61.19
C VAL A 626 -55.16 -30.65 62.67
N PHE A 627 -54.11 -29.96 63.13
CA PHE A 627 -53.97 -29.55 64.53
C PHE A 627 -55.11 -28.65 64.98
N SER A 628 -55.50 -27.68 64.15
CA SER A 628 -56.59 -26.76 64.43
C SER A 628 -57.95 -27.47 64.60
N ALA A 629 -58.18 -28.53 63.82
CA ALA A 629 -59.39 -29.34 63.91
C ALA A 629 -59.35 -30.36 65.07
N TRP A 630 -58.17 -30.86 65.44
CA TRP A 630 -58.01 -31.92 66.44
C TRP A 630 -58.29 -31.46 67.87
N GLY A 631 -57.81 -30.27 68.23
CA GLY A 631 -57.92 -29.75 69.59
C GLY A 631 -57.05 -30.53 70.60
N PRO A 632 -57.49 -30.71 71.87
CA PRO A 632 -56.70 -31.41 72.88
C PRO A 632 -56.28 -32.82 72.45
N GLN A 633 -55.07 -33.25 72.83
CA GLN A 633 -54.48 -34.54 72.39
C GLN A 633 -55.32 -35.78 72.76
N SER A 634 -56.23 -35.66 73.73
CA SER A 634 -57.14 -36.73 74.15
C SER A 634 -58.41 -36.86 73.27
N CYS A 635 -58.57 -36.02 72.26
CA CYS A 635 -59.73 -36.03 71.36
C CYS A 635 -59.58 -37.08 70.25
N CYS A 636 -60.71 -37.48 69.68
CA CYS A 636 -60.78 -38.48 68.61
C CYS A 636 -61.87 -38.14 67.58
N PHE A 637 -61.71 -38.65 66.38
CA PHE A 637 -62.62 -38.52 65.24
C PHE A 637 -63.25 -39.85 64.88
N HIS A 638 -64.46 -39.78 64.32
CA HIS A 638 -65.01 -40.90 63.57
C HIS A 638 -64.11 -41.19 62.36
N PRO A 639 -63.86 -42.46 61.95
CA PRO A 639 -62.98 -42.76 60.81
C PRO A 639 -63.30 -41.96 59.54
N ASN A 640 -64.59 -41.84 59.18
CA ASN A 640 -65.03 -41.05 58.03
C ASN A 640 -64.82 -39.53 58.23
N ALA A 641 -65.01 -39.01 59.45
CA ALA A 641 -64.73 -37.60 59.76
C ALA A 641 -63.23 -37.28 59.68
N LEU A 642 -62.39 -38.24 60.06
CA LEU A 642 -60.94 -38.14 59.95
C LEU A 642 -60.49 -38.15 58.48
N GLU A 643 -61.12 -38.99 57.64
CA GLU A 643 -60.88 -38.99 56.19
C GLU A 643 -61.29 -37.66 55.53
N GLU A 644 -62.43 -37.08 55.90
CA GLU A 644 -62.85 -35.75 55.43
C GLU A 644 -61.82 -34.67 55.81
N LEU A 645 -61.36 -34.67 57.06
CA LEU A 645 -60.33 -33.73 57.53
C LEU A 645 -59.00 -33.91 56.77
N HIS A 646 -58.59 -35.15 56.52
CA HIS A 646 -57.41 -35.43 55.73
C HIS A 646 -57.53 -34.90 54.31
N LYS A 647 -58.67 -35.12 53.63
CA LYS A 647 -58.90 -34.62 52.28
C LYS A 647 -58.80 -33.10 52.21
N ASP A 648 -59.47 -32.37 53.11
CA ASP A 648 -59.39 -30.90 53.16
C ASP A 648 -57.95 -30.42 53.44
N ALA A 649 -57.26 -31.02 54.41
CA ALA A 649 -55.88 -30.67 54.73
C ALA A 649 -54.91 -31.00 53.58
N PHE A 650 -55.11 -32.12 52.90
CA PHE A 650 -54.33 -32.58 51.76
C PHE A 650 -54.49 -31.64 50.57
N ASP A 651 -55.73 -31.29 50.22
CA ASP A 651 -56.03 -30.39 49.10
C ASP A 651 -55.42 -29.00 49.33
N ARG A 652 -55.51 -28.48 50.57
CA ARG A 652 -54.88 -27.19 50.93
C ARG A 652 -53.35 -27.24 50.83
N ALA A 653 -52.74 -28.31 51.31
CA ALA A 653 -51.29 -28.48 51.23
C ALA A 653 -50.81 -28.60 49.78
N LEU A 654 -51.54 -29.36 48.96
CA LEU A 654 -51.23 -29.53 47.54
C LEU A 654 -51.43 -28.21 46.77
N GLN A 655 -52.52 -27.48 47.02
CA GLN A 655 -52.73 -26.15 46.45
C GLN A 655 -51.62 -25.18 46.87
N GLN A 656 -51.18 -25.21 48.13
CA GLN A 656 -50.09 -24.38 48.61
C GLN A 656 -48.76 -24.70 47.91
N PHE A 657 -48.50 -25.97 47.61
CA PHE A 657 -47.31 -26.39 46.87
C PHE A 657 -47.36 -26.01 45.38
N LEU A 658 -48.55 -26.05 44.77
CA LEU A 658 -48.75 -25.81 43.34
C LEU A 658 -49.02 -24.35 42.96
N LYS A 659 -49.33 -23.48 43.93
CA LYS A 659 -49.86 -22.11 43.73
C LYS A 659 -49.14 -21.27 42.66
N ASP A 660 -47.84 -21.46 42.50
CA ASP A 660 -47.00 -20.75 41.53
C ASP A 660 -46.02 -21.68 40.80
N ARG A 661 -46.36 -22.98 40.73
CA ARG A 661 -45.51 -24.03 40.16
C ARG A 661 -45.99 -24.35 38.74
N VAL A 662 -45.06 -24.51 37.81
CA VAL A 662 -45.39 -24.90 36.43
C VAL A 662 -46.05 -26.28 36.46
N GLU A 663 -47.23 -26.40 35.87
CA GLU A 663 -47.98 -27.65 35.81
C GLU A 663 -47.20 -28.67 34.96
N SER A 664 -46.86 -29.80 35.57
CA SER A 664 -46.13 -30.90 34.94
C SER A 664 -46.78 -32.23 35.31
N ASP A 665 -46.89 -33.12 34.33
CA ASP A 665 -47.39 -34.49 34.53
C ASP A 665 -46.44 -35.34 35.38
N GLN A 666 -45.16 -34.98 35.41
CA GLN A 666 -44.11 -35.66 36.19
C GLN A 666 -43.41 -34.63 37.08
N ASP A 667 -43.65 -34.73 38.39
CA ASP A 667 -43.03 -33.86 39.39
C ASP A 667 -42.63 -34.68 40.61
N ASP A 668 -41.34 -34.99 40.68
CA ASP A 668 -40.79 -35.88 41.69
C ASP A 668 -40.93 -35.33 43.12
N TYR A 669 -41.01 -34.01 43.29
CA TYR A 669 -41.23 -33.39 44.60
C TYR A 669 -42.70 -33.36 44.99
N LYS A 670 -43.61 -33.20 44.02
CA LYS A 670 -45.06 -33.39 44.23
C LYS A 670 -45.34 -34.81 44.69
N ASP A 671 -44.77 -35.81 44.02
CA ASP A 671 -44.95 -37.22 44.36
C ASP A 671 -44.40 -37.54 45.76
N LYS A 672 -43.23 -37.01 46.12
CA LYS A 672 -42.66 -37.12 47.47
C LYS A 672 -43.56 -36.46 48.53
N LEU A 673 -44.10 -35.26 48.26
CA LEU A 673 -45.02 -34.58 49.17
C LEU A 673 -46.28 -35.42 49.39
N ILE A 674 -46.89 -35.93 48.33
CA ILE A 674 -48.08 -36.79 48.40
C ILE A 674 -47.79 -38.03 49.25
N ALA A 675 -46.65 -38.68 49.04
CA ALA A 675 -46.24 -39.82 49.85
C ALA A 675 -46.05 -39.46 51.33
N ASN A 676 -45.42 -38.32 51.63
CA ASN A 676 -45.25 -37.83 53.01
C ASN A 676 -46.60 -37.57 53.69
N LEU A 677 -47.53 -36.90 53.01
CA LEU A 677 -48.86 -36.61 53.55
C LEU A 677 -49.68 -37.89 53.77
N LYS A 678 -49.54 -38.89 52.88
CA LYS A 678 -50.16 -40.21 53.05
C LYS A 678 -49.63 -40.93 54.28
N ASN A 679 -48.31 -40.96 54.46
CA ASN A 679 -47.69 -41.56 55.66
C ASN A 679 -48.17 -40.87 56.94
N ARG A 680 -48.27 -39.53 56.94
CA ARG A 680 -48.83 -38.79 58.08
C ARG A 680 -50.29 -39.14 58.36
N TYR A 681 -51.08 -39.37 57.32
CA TYR A 681 -52.47 -39.80 57.49
C TYR A 681 -52.57 -41.18 58.14
N GLU A 682 -51.73 -42.14 57.74
CA GLU A 682 -51.66 -43.46 58.37
C GLU A 682 -51.29 -43.36 59.86
N ASP A 683 -50.39 -42.45 60.24
CA ASP A 683 -50.05 -42.21 61.64
C ASP A 683 -51.19 -41.53 62.42
N LEU A 684 -51.90 -40.58 61.80
CA LEU A 684 -53.09 -39.98 62.38
C LEU A 684 -54.19 -41.01 62.60
N GLN A 685 -54.36 -41.99 61.71
CA GLN A 685 -55.31 -43.10 61.90
C GLN A 685 -54.96 -43.93 63.13
N LYS A 686 -53.69 -44.29 63.33
CA LYS A 686 -53.24 -45.03 64.53
C LYS A 686 -53.47 -44.25 65.82
N ILE A 687 -53.11 -42.96 65.82
CA ILE A 687 -53.33 -42.07 66.97
C ILE A 687 -54.84 -41.93 67.24
N ASN A 688 -55.64 -41.79 66.20
CA ASN A 688 -57.09 -41.69 66.31
C ASN A 688 -57.70 -42.95 66.90
N ASP A 689 -57.30 -44.13 66.42
CA ASP A 689 -57.79 -45.41 66.91
C ASP A 689 -57.41 -45.63 68.38
N PHE A 690 -56.18 -45.25 68.77
CA PHE A 690 -55.76 -45.26 70.18
C PHE A 690 -56.61 -44.31 71.03
N ASN A 691 -56.78 -43.06 70.60
CA ASN A 691 -57.58 -42.07 71.33
C ASN A 691 -59.06 -42.46 71.41
N ASN A 692 -59.58 -43.10 70.37
CA ASN A 692 -60.92 -43.68 70.36
C ASN A 692 -61.08 -44.76 71.43
N ASN A 693 -60.15 -45.72 71.48
CA ASN A 693 -60.15 -46.75 72.51
C ASN A 693 -60.01 -46.15 73.92
N GLN A 694 -59.12 -45.19 74.12
CA GLN A 694 -58.99 -44.46 75.38
C GLN A 694 -60.26 -43.68 75.74
N ALA A 695 -60.94 -43.08 74.77
CA ALA A 695 -62.21 -42.41 74.99
C ALA A 695 -63.28 -43.41 75.43
N VAL A 696 -63.35 -44.60 74.83
CA VAL A 696 -64.21 -45.70 75.27
C VAL A 696 -63.87 -46.11 76.70
N ASP A 697 -62.60 -46.40 77.00
CA ASP A 697 -62.20 -46.91 78.33
C ASP A 697 -62.38 -45.88 79.44
N HIS A 698 -62.06 -44.60 79.18
CA HIS A 698 -62.34 -43.52 80.15
C HIS A 698 -63.85 -43.37 80.36
N SER A 699 -64.65 -43.40 79.29
CA SER A 699 -66.11 -43.30 79.36
C SER A 699 -66.73 -44.45 80.11
N PHE A 700 -66.24 -45.66 79.86
CA PHE A 700 -66.63 -46.85 80.60
C PHE A 700 -66.17 -46.79 82.07
N GLY A 701 -64.98 -46.27 82.35
CA GLY A 701 -64.50 -46.03 83.71
C GLY A 701 -65.39 -45.04 84.49
N GLU A 702 -65.92 -44.01 83.85
CA GLU A 702 -66.90 -43.11 84.48
C GLU A 702 -68.25 -43.80 84.70
N TYR A 703 -68.67 -44.67 83.78
CA TYR A 703 -69.84 -45.52 83.97
C TYR A 703 -69.67 -46.43 85.20
N THR A 704 -68.57 -47.19 85.28
CA THR A 704 -68.30 -48.10 86.41
C THR A 704 -68.15 -47.34 87.71
N ARG A 705 -67.40 -46.23 87.75
CA ARG A 705 -67.27 -45.38 88.95
C ARG A 705 -68.61 -44.91 89.50
N ARG A 706 -69.54 -44.51 88.61
CA ARG A 706 -70.90 -44.10 89.02
C ARG A 706 -71.73 -45.30 89.48
N MET A 707 -71.65 -46.43 88.77
CA MET A 707 -72.35 -47.65 89.14
C MET A 707 -71.86 -48.20 90.48
N ASP A 708 -70.55 -48.23 90.72
CA ASP A 708 -69.93 -48.66 91.97
C ASP A 708 -70.36 -47.76 93.13
N LYS A 709 -70.34 -46.44 92.96
CA LYS A 709 -70.81 -45.48 93.98
C LYS A 709 -72.25 -45.78 94.42
N HIS A 710 -73.13 -46.17 93.49
CA HIS A 710 -74.51 -46.51 93.79
C HIS A 710 -74.71 -47.97 94.25
N SER A 711 -73.69 -48.81 94.10
CA SER A 711 -73.66 -50.23 94.47
C SER A 711 -72.95 -50.50 95.80
N GLN A 712 -72.45 -49.48 96.51
CA GLN A 712 -71.83 -49.62 97.83
C GLN A 712 -72.84 -50.06 98.91
N PRO A 713 -72.38 -50.83 99.91
CA PRO A 713 -73.24 -51.37 100.96
C PRO A 713 -73.78 -50.27 101.86
N GLY A 714 -75.10 -50.19 101.98
CA GLY A 714 -75.78 -49.31 102.93
C GLY A 714 -76.34 -50.12 104.09
N LEU A 715 -76.23 -49.64 105.33
CA LEU A 715 -76.68 -50.32 106.56
C LEU A 715 -78.15 -50.82 106.52
N SER A 716 -79.00 -50.24 105.67
CA SER A 716 -80.41 -50.63 105.47
C SER A 716 -80.65 -51.64 104.33
N SER A 717 -79.62 -52.04 103.59
CA SER A 717 -79.71 -52.85 102.35
C SER A 717 -79.58 -54.36 102.60
N ILE A 718 -79.27 -54.78 103.83
CA ILE A 718 -79.05 -56.19 104.24
C ILE A 718 -80.40 -56.96 104.41
N LEU A 719 -81.54 -56.25 104.39
CA LEU A 719 -82.87 -56.84 104.45
C LEU A 719 -83.38 -57.22 103.04
N ILE A 720 -84.04 -58.39 102.91
CA ILE A 720 -84.48 -58.98 101.62
C ILE A 720 -85.32 -58.00 100.77
N ALA A 721 -86.27 -57.28 101.37
CA ALA A 721 -87.18 -56.39 100.63
C ALA A 721 -86.50 -55.10 100.09
N PRO A 722 -85.73 -54.34 100.90
CA PRO A 722 -84.92 -53.22 100.39
C PRO A 722 -83.90 -53.61 99.32
N PHE A 723 -83.28 -54.79 99.43
CA PHE A 723 -82.35 -55.32 98.43
C PHE A 723 -83.04 -55.57 97.07
N ILE A 724 -84.23 -56.19 97.08
CA ILE A 724 -85.01 -56.42 95.84
C ILE A 724 -85.44 -55.10 95.18
N ILE A 725 -85.85 -54.09 95.98
CA ILE A 725 -86.20 -52.76 95.45
C ILE A 725 -84.98 -52.07 94.83
N LYS A 726 -83.82 -52.14 95.48
CA LYS A 726 -82.56 -51.59 94.96
C LYS A 726 -82.20 -52.27 93.63
N LEU A 727 -82.23 -53.60 93.58
CA LEU A 727 -81.84 -54.40 92.41
C LEU A 727 -82.77 -54.24 91.20
N HIS A 728 -84.09 -54.16 91.39
CA HIS A 728 -85.06 -54.17 90.27
C HIS A 728 -85.68 -52.81 89.93
N MET A 729 -85.66 -51.81 90.82
CA MET A 729 -86.24 -50.47 90.53
C MET A 729 -85.22 -49.33 90.50
N LEU A 730 -84.18 -49.37 91.34
CA LEU A 730 -83.19 -48.28 91.41
C LEU A 730 -81.99 -48.51 90.48
N MET A 731 -81.48 -49.75 90.37
CA MET A 731 -80.38 -50.08 89.46
C MET A 731 -80.64 -49.71 87.99
N PRO A 732 -81.83 -49.91 87.39
CA PRO A 732 -82.12 -49.43 86.03
C PRO A 732 -82.01 -47.91 85.89
N LYS A 733 -82.44 -47.14 86.90
CA LYS A 733 -82.34 -45.67 86.89
C LYS A 733 -80.90 -45.19 87.04
N TYR A 734 -80.08 -45.89 87.83
CA TYR A 734 -78.65 -45.59 87.96
C TYR A 734 -77.88 -45.96 86.69
N HIS A 735 -78.22 -47.08 86.04
CA HIS A 735 -77.69 -47.46 84.73
C HIS A 735 -77.92 -46.37 83.70
N GLU A 736 -79.16 -45.90 83.52
CA GLU A 736 -79.45 -44.87 82.52
C GLU A 736 -78.75 -43.53 82.81
N LYS A 737 -78.63 -43.14 84.09
CA LYS A 737 -77.85 -41.93 84.47
C LYS A 737 -76.34 -42.10 84.25
N ALA A 738 -75.77 -43.25 84.60
CA ALA A 738 -74.35 -43.55 84.41
C ALA A 738 -74.02 -43.66 82.91
N LYS A 739 -74.88 -44.32 82.14
CA LYS A 739 -74.82 -44.46 80.68
C LYS A 739 -74.90 -43.11 79.98
N THR A 740 -75.84 -42.25 80.37
CA THR A 740 -75.93 -40.89 79.83
C THR A 740 -74.66 -40.08 80.10
N ALA A 741 -74.10 -40.19 81.32
CA ALA A 741 -72.86 -39.49 81.67
C ALA A 741 -71.64 -40.01 80.89
N ALA A 742 -71.51 -41.34 80.74
CA ALA A 742 -70.44 -41.96 79.95
C ALA A 742 -70.54 -41.62 78.46
N LEU A 743 -71.74 -41.67 77.88
CA LEU A 743 -71.97 -41.25 76.49
C LEU A 743 -71.67 -39.77 76.28
N SER A 744 -72.04 -38.90 77.24
CA SER A 744 -71.72 -37.48 77.18
C SER A 744 -70.21 -37.24 77.21
N MET A 745 -69.48 -37.97 78.06
CA MET A 745 -68.02 -37.85 78.14
C MET A 745 -67.31 -38.39 76.88
N PHE A 746 -67.86 -39.44 76.25
CA PHE A 746 -67.36 -39.91 74.97
C PHE A 746 -67.56 -38.87 73.86
N ILE A 747 -68.77 -38.27 73.80
CA ILE A 747 -69.11 -37.23 72.82
C ILE A 747 -68.27 -35.96 73.04
N GLU A 748 -67.95 -35.59 74.29
CA GLU A 748 -67.08 -34.45 74.59
C GLU A 748 -65.67 -34.60 74.00
N LYS A 749 -65.18 -35.84 73.89
CA LYS A 749 -63.91 -36.18 73.24
C LYS A 749 -64.04 -36.34 71.71
N ARG A 750 -65.25 -36.40 71.15
CA ARG A 750 -65.49 -36.52 69.70
C ARG A 750 -65.28 -35.18 68.98
N ARG A 751 -64.66 -35.24 67.80
CA ARG A 751 -64.49 -34.11 66.87
C ARG A 751 -65.00 -34.48 65.49
N GLY A 752 -65.28 -33.45 64.68
CA GLY A 752 -65.80 -33.60 63.32
C GLY A 752 -67.29 -33.93 63.27
N ARG A 753 -67.77 -34.29 62.07
CA ARG A 753 -69.15 -34.66 61.81
C ARG A 753 -69.50 -35.99 62.50
N SER A 754 -70.73 -36.11 63.00
CA SER A 754 -71.25 -37.35 63.56
C SER A 754 -71.74 -38.30 62.47
N TYR A 755 -71.52 -39.59 62.68
CA TYR A 755 -71.95 -40.66 61.79
C TYR A 755 -72.82 -41.66 62.54
N HIS A 756 -73.69 -42.39 61.82
CA HIS A 756 -74.64 -43.31 62.44
C HIS A 756 -74.00 -44.66 62.81
N ASP A 757 -72.85 -44.99 62.24
CA ASP A 757 -72.14 -46.27 62.28
C ASP A 757 -70.83 -46.20 63.11
N ASP A 758 -70.91 -45.67 64.33
CA ASP A 758 -69.74 -45.48 65.18
C ASP A 758 -69.40 -46.76 65.98
N ARG A 759 -68.50 -47.58 65.44
CA ARG A 759 -68.04 -48.84 66.07
C ARG A 759 -67.55 -48.68 67.51
N TYR A 760 -66.98 -47.53 67.86
CA TYR A 760 -66.45 -47.28 69.19
C TYR A 760 -67.55 -46.89 70.17
N LEU A 761 -68.48 -46.04 69.71
CA LEU A 761 -69.67 -45.68 70.47
C LEU A 761 -70.55 -46.92 70.73
N ASP A 762 -70.72 -47.77 69.72
CA ASP A 762 -71.49 -49.00 69.85
C ASP A 762 -70.77 -50.02 70.73
N GLY A 763 -69.44 -50.16 70.60
CA GLY A 763 -68.62 -50.94 71.53
C GLY A 763 -68.73 -50.47 72.98
N LEU A 764 -68.76 -49.15 73.21
CA LEU A 764 -68.97 -48.57 74.54
C LEU A 764 -70.37 -48.92 75.09
N LYS A 765 -71.42 -48.78 74.28
CA LYS A 765 -72.80 -49.17 74.67
C LYS A 765 -72.87 -50.65 75.04
N THR A 766 -72.23 -51.52 74.26
CA THR A 766 -72.17 -52.96 74.53
C THR A 766 -71.45 -53.24 75.84
N LYS A 767 -70.24 -52.68 76.06
CA LYS A 767 -69.50 -52.81 77.34
C LYS A 767 -70.35 -52.37 78.54
N MET A 768 -71.07 -51.25 78.43
CA MET A 768 -71.95 -50.76 79.51
C MET A 768 -73.14 -51.68 79.78
N ASN A 769 -73.75 -52.25 78.74
CA ASN A 769 -74.85 -53.20 78.88
C ASN A 769 -74.38 -54.52 79.50
N GLU A 770 -73.25 -55.08 79.05
CA GLU A 770 -72.64 -56.28 79.63
C GLU A 770 -72.26 -56.08 81.11
N ALA A 771 -71.64 -54.93 81.43
CA ALA A 771 -71.34 -54.58 82.81
C ALA A 771 -72.61 -54.43 83.66
N TYR A 772 -73.69 -53.88 83.09
CA TYR A 772 -74.98 -53.78 83.78
C TYR A 772 -75.57 -55.14 84.15
N GLU A 773 -75.45 -56.13 83.26
CA GLU A 773 -75.85 -57.50 83.57
C GLU A 773 -75.07 -58.03 84.78
N GLN A 774 -73.75 -57.82 84.83
CA GLN A 774 -72.95 -58.18 86.01
C GLN A 774 -73.40 -57.43 87.27
N TYR A 775 -73.71 -56.14 87.18
CA TYR A 775 -74.22 -55.35 88.32
C TYR A 775 -75.57 -55.87 88.84
N THR A 776 -76.39 -56.48 87.97
CA THR A 776 -77.75 -56.95 88.29
C THR A 776 -77.88 -58.44 88.54
N GLN A 777 -76.82 -59.23 88.30
CA GLN A 777 -76.78 -60.64 88.67
C GLN A 777 -77.01 -60.82 90.19
N PRO A 778 -78.05 -61.57 90.62
CA PRO A 778 -78.47 -61.62 92.03
C PRO A 778 -77.35 -62.03 93.00
N LEU A 779 -76.54 -63.02 92.61
CA LEU A 779 -75.45 -63.54 93.43
C LEU A 779 -74.31 -62.51 93.58
N GLN A 780 -73.88 -61.89 92.48
CA GLN A 780 -72.80 -60.89 92.51
C GLN A 780 -73.24 -59.59 93.21
N ALA A 781 -74.49 -59.18 93.02
CA ALA A 781 -75.07 -58.03 93.72
C ALA A 781 -75.15 -58.27 95.23
N LEU A 782 -75.53 -59.48 95.67
CA LEU A 782 -75.55 -59.87 97.08
C LEU A 782 -74.14 -59.86 97.69
N ILE A 783 -73.15 -60.41 96.98
CA ILE A 783 -71.75 -60.42 97.44
C ILE A 783 -71.20 -58.99 97.61
N ARG A 784 -71.54 -58.06 96.71
CA ARG A 784 -71.17 -56.64 96.83
C ARG A 784 -71.84 -55.96 98.03
N GLU A 785 -73.11 -56.23 98.29
CA GLU A 785 -73.86 -55.69 99.44
C GLU A 785 -73.36 -56.22 100.80
N LEU A 786 -72.81 -57.44 100.83
CA LEU A 786 -72.21 -58.01 102.04
C LEU A 786 -70.78 -57.52 102.31
N GLY A 787 -70.21 -56.68 101.43
CA GLY A 787 -68.82 -56.24 101.53
C GLY A 787 -67.79 -57.37 101.31
N LEU A 788 -68.24 -58.50 100.76
CA LEU A 788 -67.43 -59.71 100.56
C LEU A 788 -66.72 -59.72 99.20
N GLN A 789 -66.42 -58.55 98.63
CA GLN A 789 -65.83 -58.40 97.29
C GLN A 789 -64.47 -59.12 97.15
N HIS A 790 -63.76 -59.35 98.25
CA HIS A 790 -62.52 -60.13 98.28
C HIS A 790 -62.71 -61.62 97.92
N LEU A 791 -63.94 -62.16 98.00
CA LEU A 791 -64.28 -63.54 97.58
C LEU A 791 -64.56 -63.67 96.08
N LEU A 792 -64.71 -62.57 95.33
CA LEU A 792 -64.87 -62.56 93.87
C LEU A 792 -63.53 -62.51 93.11
N LEU A 793 -62.42 -62.35 93.83
CA LEU A 793 -61.08 -62.16 93.25
C LEU A 793 -60.34 -63.46 92.93
N SER A 794 -60.99 -64.63 92.94
CA SER A 794 -60.31 -65.89 92.56
C SER A 794 -60.34 -66.25 91.07
N ASP A 795 -61.07 -65.53 90.19
CA ASP A 795 -61.21 -65.93 88.77
C ASP A 795 -61.08 -64.81 87.71
N LEU A 796 -60.51 -63.64 88.02
CA LEU A 796 -60.43 -62.53 87.05
C LEU A 796 -59.08 -61.80 87.00
N HIS A 797 -57.96 -62.51 87.20
CA HIS A 797 -56.60 -62.00 86.94
C HIS A 797 -55.73 -62.96 86.13
N GLN A 798 -56.28 -63.52 85.04
CA GLN A 798 -55.49 -64.00 83.91
C GLN A 798 -56.21 -63.66 82.60
N ASN A 799 -56.08 -62.40 82.16
CA ASN A 799 -55.92 -61.97 80.77
C ASN A 799 -56.13 -60.45 80.65
N THR A 800 -55.01 -59.71 80.74
CA THR A 800 -54.79 -58.40 80.10
C THR A 800 -53.39 -58.40 79.55
#